data_AF-A0A2W1JWD4-F1
#
_entry.id   AF-A0A2W1JWD4-F1
#
_cell.length_a   1.000
_cell.length_b   1.000
_cell.length_c   1.000
_cell.angle_alpha   90.00
_cell.angle_beta   90.00
_cell.angle_gamma   90.00
#
_symmetry.space_group_name_H-M   'P 1'
#
loop_
_entity.id
_entity.type
_entity.pdbx_description
1 polymer ?
#
loop_
_entity_poly.entity_id
_entity_poly.type
_entity_poly.pdbx_seq_one_letter_code
_entity_poly.pdbx_strand_id
1 'polypeptide(L)'
;MPTKTILLLILFFIVAVGIALFQYYFTKKRSENWWWYFILRTITYFSLLLLLVNPKITNTQYTQEKPHLIVAIDNSESIAYFEETAKVNQILDEISTHKALSEKFDIDYYRFGNEFKLRDSLSFSEQQTKIDQVFSNLREIYTEQIAPMILISDGNQTLGEDYLYKALDQPNEVYAIAVGDTTQYSDIKIDRINNNRYSFLGNNFPVETFVTYAGDENVRKRFVIKSGNEEIFSKTLEFSPTKNSELVTTHIKTNSVGLKNYVASIETLTNEKNTSNNVKSFLVEVIDEQTNVLILSSILHPDLGAFKNAIAANKQRKATIKLINDKDLNISDYQLVILYQPNQRFNSVFTQIESQKINYILVTGEKTDYNFVNKTQEDFKKDLTNQTEEFQPFQNKDFGFFQQENIGFQDFPPLKDKFGEINITSEAQVLLYQNINGVVIENPILFFVEDNNHKKAYWFGENLWQWRAKAYRDSGDFVAFDNFMANLVQFTSSKKRKERLRVDAENIYNFGEELAISVSYFDKNYVFDNRAKINIRVSDVNTNTSKTYPFIANNNFYNVNLNLLPAGDYRYTVVVEGENLQKSGSFSILDYNIEEQFVNANITKLSQASKGKIYDKNQVEKLINNLIENENFKTIQKSTTQKTNLIDWKHLLAIIVLCLSAEWFLRKYRGLI
;
A
#
# COMPACT_ATOMS: atom_id res chain seq x y z
N MET A 1 -11.33 12.09 -57.43
CA MET A 1 -12.77 11.96 -57.13
C MET A 1 -13.23 10.54 -57.47
N PRO A 2 -14.23 9.98 -56.76
CA PRO A 2 -14.77 8.66 -57.08
C PRO A 2 -15.42 8.64 -58.47
N THR A 3 -15.25 7.56 -59.23
CA THR A 3 -15.80 7.40 -60.59
C THR A 3 -17.33 7.57 -60.63
N LYS A 4 -18.03 7.13 -59.57
CA LYS A 4 -19.47 7.33 -59.40
C LYS A 4 -19.88 8.80 -59.34
N THR A 5 -19.11 9.64 -58.64
CA THR A 5 -19.37 11.09 -58.52
C THR A 5 -19.21 11.77 -59.88
N ILE A 6 -18.22 11.37 -60.67
CA ILE A 6 -17.97 11.91 -62.01
C ILE A 6 -19.15 11.58 -62.95
N LEU A 7 -19.60 10.34 -62.97
CA LEU A 7 -20.76 9.92 -63.77
C LEU A 7 -22.04 10.67 -63.38
N LEU A 8 -22.24 10.90 -62.08
CA LEU A 8 -23.41 11.60 -61.57
C LEU A 8 -23.38 13.10 -61.90
N LEU A 9 -22.19 13.73 -61.89
CA LEU A 9 -22.02 15.11 -62.37
C LEU A 9 -22.34 15.25 -63.87
N ILE A 10 -21.90 14.29 -64.70
CA ILE A 10 -22.23 14.26 -66.14
C ILE A 10 -23.74 14.12 -66.34
N LEU A 11 -24.39 13.21 -65.62
CA LEU A 11 -25.84 13.03 -65.68
C LEU A 11 -26.59 14.32 -65.28
N PHE A 12 -26.19 14.96 -64.19
CA PHE A 12 -26.83 16.19 -63.71
C PHE A 12 -26.61 17.36 -64.65
N PHE A 13 -25.48 17.42 -65.35
CA PHE A 13 -25.27 18.38 -66.43
C PHE A 13 -26.26 18.15 -67.58
N ILE A 14 -26.43 16.90 -68.04
CA ILE A 14 -27.38 16.54 -69.10
C ILE A 14 -28.82 16.87 -68.68
N VAL A 15 -29.20 16.57 -67.44
CA VAL A 15 -30.54 16.88 -66.90
C VAL A 15 -30.75 18.39 -66.81
N ALA A 16 -29.78 19.16 -66.31
CA ALA A 16 -29.86 20.62 -66.25
C ALA A 16 -30.04 21.25 -67.63
N VAL A 17 -29.28 20.78 -68.63
CA VAL A 17 -29.42 21.16 -70.04
C VAL A 17 -30.81 20.81 -70.56
N GLY A 18 -31.29 19.59 -70.32
CA GLY A 18 -32.61 19.12 -70.78
C GLY A 18 -33.76 19.97 -70.23
N ILE A 19 -33.75 20.26 -68.93
CA ILE A 19 -34.79 21.08 -68.28
C ILE A 19 -34.74 22.52 -68.81
N ALA A 20 -33.55 23.12 -68.91
CA ALA A 20 -33.40 24.48 -69.41
C ALA A 20 -33.79 24.60 -70.90
N LEU A 21 -33.45 23.59 -71.73
CA LEU A 21 -33.88 23.52 -73.13
C LEU A 21 -35.40 23.43 -73.22
N PHE A 22 -36.04 22.55 -72.44
CA PHE A 22 -37.50 22.43 -72.41
C PHE A 22 -38.17 23.77 -72.11
N GLN A 23 -37.69 24.47 -71.08
CA GLN A 23 -38.25 25.74 -70.62
C GLN A 23 -38.14 26.87 -71.65
N TYR A 24 -37.00 27.01 -72.34
CA TYR A 24 -36.73 28.16 -73.20
C TYR A 24 -36.89 27.90 -74.71
N TYR A 25 -36.77 26.65 -75.16
CA TYR A 25 -36.89 26.30 -76.57
C TYR A 25 -38.33 25.93 -76.98
N PHE A 26 -39.08 25.22 -76.13
CA PHE A 26 -40.40 24.67 -76.47
C PHE A 26 -41.60 25.53 -76.00
N THR A 27 -41.37 26.77 -75.59
CA THR A 27 -42.42 27.71 -75.15
C THR A 27 -43.11 28.41 -76.34
N LYS A 28 -44.45 28.57 -76.28
CA LYS A 28 -45.31 29.15 -77.35
C LYS A 28 -44.90 30.55 -77.87
N LYS A 29 -44.13 31.34 -77.10
CA LYS A 29 -43.58 32.64 -77.50
C LYS A 29 -42.07 32.65 -77.27
N ARG A 30 -41.29 32.37 -78.31
CA ARG A 30 -39.82 32.31 -78.27
C ARG A 30 -39.23 33.72 -78.41
N SER A 31 -38.41 34.11 -77.44
CA SER A 31 -37.58 35.32 -77.56
C SER A 31 -36.44 35.08 -78.56
N GLU A 32 -36.10 36.07 -79.37
CA GLU A 32 -34.98 36.02 -80.32
C GLU A 32 -33.64 35.67 -79.63
N ASN A 33 -33.51 36.02 -78.35
CA ASN A 33 -32.31 35.81 -77.54
C ASN A 33 -32.45 34.69 -76.50
N TRP A 34 -33.32 33.71 -76.75
CA TRP A 34 -33.58 32.57 -75.85
C TRP A 34 -32.31 31.84 -75.36
N TRP A 35 -31.25 31.84 -76.16
CA TRP A 35 -29.98 31.16 -75.88
C TRP A 35 -29.25 31.71 -74.65
N TRP A 36 -29.30 33.02 -74.39
CA TRP A 36 -28.70 33.63 -73.20
C TRP A 36 -29.42 33.19 -71.92
N TYR A 37 -30.75 33.16 -71.94
CA TYR A 37 -31.55 32.69 -70.81
C TYR A 37 -31.35 31.19 -70.57
N PHE A 38 -31.24 30.42 -71.66
CA PHE A 38 -30.91 29.00 -71.61
C PHE A 38 -29.56 28.74 -70.92
N ILE A 39 -28.49 29.46 -71.28
CA ILE A 39 -27.17 29.29 -70.66
C ILE A 39 -27.21 29.64 -69.17
N LEU A 40 -27.75 30.80 -68.81
CA LEU A 40 -27.83 31.25 -67.41
C LEU A 40 -28.67 30.28 -66.56
N ARG A 41 -29.78 29.78 -67.11
CA ARG A 41 -30.64 28.81 -66.43
C ARG A 41 -29.97 27.44 -66.30
N THR A 42 -29.27 26.99 -67.34
CA THR A 42 -28.48 25.73 -67.30
C THR A 42 -27.44 25.78 -66.19
N ILE A 43 -26.69 26.89 -66.10
CA ILE A 43 -25.69 27.09 -65.02
C ILE A 43 -26.39 27.07 -63.65
N THR A 44 -27.54 27.74 -63.53
CA THR A 44 -28.31 27.75 -62.27
C THR A 44 -28.77 26.36 -61.85
N TYR A 45 -29.42 25.60 -62.75
CA TYR A 45 -29.87 24.24 -62.44
C TYR A 45 -28.71 23.29 -62.18
N PHE A 46 -27.63 23.41 -62.95
CA PHE A 46 -26.44 22.61 -62.73
C PHE A 46 -25.85 22.91 -61.35
N SER A 47 -25.63 24.17 -60.99
CA SER A 47 -25.11 24.55 -59.67
C SER A 47 -26.01 24.10 -58.51
N LEU A 48 -27.34 24.15 -58.66
CA LEU A 48 -28.29 23.64 -57.66
C LEU A 48 -28.21 22.12 -57.51
N LEU A 49 -28.15 21.38 -58.63
CA LEU A 49 -27.95 19.93 -58.61
C LEU A 49 -26.58 19.56 -58.03
N LEU A 50 -25.56 20.37 -58.29
CA LEU A 50 -24.20 20.19 -57.79
C LEU A 50 -24.15 20.38 -56.26
N LEU A 51 -24.93 21.31 -55.70
CA LEU A 51 -25.16 21.43 -54.25
C LEU A 51 -25.84 20.18 -53.66
N LEU A 52 -26.74 19.53 -54.41
CA LEU A 52 -27.43 18.32 -53.97
C LEU A 52 -26.50 17.08 -53.95
N VAL A 53 -25.56 17.00 -54.89
CA VAL A 53 -24.49 15.97 -54.86
C VAL A 53 -23.48 16.25 -53.74
N ASN A 54 -23.22 17.53 -53.47
CA ASN A 54 -22.25 18.02 -52.49
C ASN A 54 -20.89 17.28 -52.55
N PRO A 55 -20.17 17.34 -53.70
CA PRO A 55 -18.89 16.65 -53.82
C PRO A 55 -17.88 17.21 -52.81
N LYS A 56 -17.02 16.34 -52.27
CA LYS A 56 -15.97 16.73 -51.32
C LYS A 56 -14.72 17.17 -52.07
N ILE A 57 -14.19 18.34 -51.74
CA ILE A 57 -12.87 18.80 -52.18
C ILE A 57 -11.86 18.36 -51.11
N THR A 58 -10.82 17.65 -51.53
CA THR A 58 -9.69 17.28 -50.66
C THR A 58 -8.60 18.33 -50.80
N ASN A 59 -8.26 19.01 -49.72
CA ASN A 59 -7.08 19.87 -49.63
C ASN A 59 -6.07 19.24 -48.68
N THR A 60 -4.81 19.15 -49.10
CA THR A 60 -3.73 18.60 -48.29
C THR A 60 -2.88 19.76 -47.77
N GLN A 61 -2.91 19.99 -46.46
CA GLN A 61 -2.02 20.95 -45.80
C GLN A 61 -0.84 20.19 -45.19
N TYR A 62 0.35 20.77 -45.32
CA TYR A 62 1.57 20.24 -44.70
C TYR A 62 1.94 21.13 -43.52
N THR A 63 2.11 20.53 -42.35
CA THR A 63 2.64 21.19 -41.16
C THR A 63 3.97 20.56 -40.78
N GLN A 64 4.96 21.38 -40.47
CA GLN A 64 6.23 20.91 -39.93
C GLN A 64 6.08 20.72 -38.43
N GLU A 65 6.47 19.55 -37.93
CA GLU A 65 6.44 19.18 -36.51
C GLU A 65 7.89 18.90 -36.08
N LYS A 66 8.40 19.70 -35.14
CA LYS A 66 9.75 19.52 -34.60
C LYS A 66 9.75 18.32 -33.63
N PRO A 67 10.88 17.61 -33.49
CA PRO A 67 11.03 16.64 -32.41
C PRO A 67 10.99 17.34 -31.05
N HIS A 68 10.50 16.64 -30.03
CA HIS A 68 10.53 17.13 -28.66
C HIS A 68 11.92 16.89 -28.04
N LEU A 69 12.38 17.76 -27.16
CA LEU A 69 13.53 17.52 -26.30
C LEU A 69 13.08 17.61 -24.85
N ILE A 70 13.13 16.50 -24.14
CA ILE A 70 12.70 16.45 -22.76
C ILE A 70 13.90 16.76 -21.85
N VAL A 71 13.73 17.68 -20.91
CA VAL A 71 14.72 17.97 -19.86
C VAL A 71 14.10 17.62 -18.51
N ALA A 72 14.46 16.46 -17.97
CA ALA A 72 14.00 15.98 -16.67
C ALA A 72 15.04 16.30 -15.59
N ILE A 73 14.61 17.04 -14.57
CA ILE A 73 15.50 17.63 -13.56
C ILE A 73 15.17 17.07 -12.19
N ASP A 74 16.19 16.58 -11.51
CA ASP A 74 16.10 16.16 -10.13
C ASP A 74 15.93 17.37 -9.20
N ASN A 75 14.83 17.40 -8.46
CA ASN A 75 14.49 18.44 -7.50
C ASN A 75 14.62 17.94 -6.05
N SER A 76 15.35 16.84 -5.85
CA SER A 76 15.62 16.27 -4.55
C SER A 76 16.56 17.13 -3.70
N GLU A 77 16.53 16.88 -2.40
CA GLU A 77 17.41 17.51 -1.42
C GLU A 77 18.88 17.10 -1.59
N SER A 78 19.18 15.95 -2.22
CA SER A 78 20.56 15.50 -2.44
C SER A 78 21.35 16.48 -3.32
N ILE A 79 20.70 17.13 -4.28
CA ILE A 79 21.30 18.16 -5.14
C ILE A 79 21.75 19.38 -4.32
N ALA A 80 20.92 19.80 -3.36
CA ALA A 80 21.25 20.90 -2.46
C ALA A 80 22.33 20.48 -1.45
N TYR A 81 22.24 19.26 -0.91
CA TYR A 81 23.22 18.68 0.00
C TYR A 81 24.62 18.58 -0.61
N PHE A 82 24.73 18.25 -1.90
CA PHE A 82 25.99 18.26 -2.64
C PHE A 82 26.44 19.65 -3.12
N GLU A 83 25.73 20.72 -2.75
CA GLU A 83 26.01 22.10 -3.16
C GLU A 83 25.97 22.33 -4.68
N GLU A 84 25.20 21.51 -5.42
CA GLU A 84 25.16 21.55 -6.90
C GLU A 84 24.05 22.45 -7.47
N THR A 85 23.19 23.02 -6.62
CA THR A 85 22.05 23.87 -7.01
C THR A 85 22.43 24.98 -8.01
N ALA A 86 23.55 25.68 -7.78
CA ALA A 86 24.00 26.74 -8.67
C ALA A 86 24.42 26.19 -10.05
N LYS A 87 25.05 25.01 -10.06
CA LYS A 87 25.52 24.36 -11.29
C LYS A 87 24.35 23.84 -12.10
N VAL A 88 23.35 23.22 -11.48
CA VAL A 88 22.12 22.77 -12.17
C VAL A 88 21.41 23.95 -12.85
N ASN A 89 21.25 25.07 -12.14
CA ASN A 89 20.66 26.26 -12.72
C ASN A 89 21.48 26.80 -13.91
N GLN A 90 22.81 26.82 -13.82
CA GLN A 90 23.68 27.20 -14.94
C GLN A 90 23.47 26.28 -16.16
N ILE A 91 23.40 24.95 -15.96
CA ILE A 91 23.15 23.99 -17.04
C ILE A 91 21.81 24.26 -17.72
N LEU A 92 20.78 24.58 -16.94
CA LEU A 92 19.45 24.90 -17.47
C LEU A 92 19.43 26.22 -18.25
N ASP A 93 20.16 27.22 -17.78
CA ASP A 93 20.33 28.49 -18.50
C ASP A 93 21.07 28.27 -19.82
N GLU A 94 22.13 27.46 -19.84
CA GLU A 94 22.87 27.09 -21.05
C GLU A 94 21.97 26.36 -22.06
N ILE A 95 21.13 25.41 -21.63
CA ILE A 95 20.20 24.68 -22.50
C ILE A 95 19.09 25.59 -23.03
N SER A 96 18.45 26.39 -22.16
CA SER A 96 17.29 27.20 -22.50
C SER A 96 17.61 28.39 -23.41
N THR A 97 18.81 28.96 -23.29
CA THR A 97 19.25 30.10 -24.10
C THR A 97 19.92 29.68 -25.42
N HIS A 98 20.14 28.38 -25.65
CA HIS A 98 20.82 27.89 -26.85
C HIS A 98 19.93 27.97 -28.11
N LYS A 99 20.24 28.92 -28.99
CA LYS A 99 19.44 29.19 -30.21
C LYS A 99 19.33 27.97 -31.14
N ALA A 100 20.43 27.29 -31.43
CA ALA A 100 20.40 26.13 -32.34
C ALA A 100 19.57 24.95 -31.77
N LEU A 101 19.43 24.86 -30.45
CA LEU A 101 18.66 23.81 -29.80
C LEU A 101 17.16 24.10 -29.91
N SER A 102 16.75 25.34 -29.63
CA SER A 102 15.36 25.81 -29.78
C SER A 102 14.89 25.89 -31.24
N GLU A 103 15.80 26.08 -32.19
CA GLU A 103 15.49 25.97 -33.62
C GLU A 103 15.18 24.53 -34.02
N LYS A 104 15.92 23.55 -33.50
CA LYS A 104 15.79 22.12 -33.84
C LYS A 104 14.69 21.39 -33.07
N PHE A 105 14.49 21.70 -31.79
CA PHE A 105 13.58 20.99 -30.89
C PHE A 105 12.52 21.89 -30.27
N ASP A 106 11.38 21.31 -29.92
CA ASP A 106 10.45 21.87 -28.93
C ASP A 106 10.82 21.32 -27.54
N ILE A 107 11.30 22.20 -26.64
CA ILE A 107 11.93 21.78 -25.38
C ILE A 107 10.90 21.79 -24.24
N ASP A 108 10.72 20.64 -23.60
CA ASP A 108 9.81 20.44 -22.47
C ASP A 108 10.60 20.20 -21.18
N TYR A 109 10.37 21.03 -20.17
CA TYR A 109 11.06 20.94 -18.88
C TYR A 109 10.17 20.27 -17.84
N TYR A 110 10.69 19.22 -17.20
CA TYR A 110 10.04 18.51 -16.11
C TYR A 110 10.94 18.50 -14.88
N ARG A 111 10.33 18.49 -13.71
CA ARG A 111 11.01 18.25 -12.43
C ARG A 111 10.47 16.96 -11.80
N PHE A 112 11.32 16.27 -11.06
CA PHE A 112 10.95 15.07 -10.32
C PHE A 112 11.62 15.02 -8.95
N GLY A 113 11.06 14.19 -8.08
CA GLY A 113 11.46 14.01 -6.69
C GLY A 113 10.40 13.14 -6.00
N ASN A 114 9.62 13.73 -5.11
CA ASN A 114 8.42 13.13 -4.52
C ASN A 114 7.35 12.85 -5.58
N GLU A 115 7.24 13.73 -6.58
CA GLU A 115 6.28 13.67 -7.69
C GLU A 115 6.91 14.15 -9.01
N PHE A 116 6.42 13.64 -10.14
CA PHE A 116 6.82 14.08 -11.48
C PHE A 116 5.87 15.16 -12.02
N LYS A 117 6.39 16.35 -12.37
CA LYS A 117 5.59 17.49 -12.85
C LYS A 117 6.29 18.32 -13.92
N LEU A 118 5.50 19.06 -14.71
CA LEU A 118 6.02 20.15 -15.55
C LEU A 118 6.73 21.19 -14.67
N ARG A 119 7.88 21.69 -15.14
CA ARG A 119 8.71 22.61 -14.38
C ARG A 119 8.08 24.00 -14.33
N ASP A 120 7.79 24.45 -13.11
CA ASP A 120 7.44 25.82 -12.76
C ASP A 120 8.62 26.54 -12.09
N SER A 121 9.16 25.94 -11.02
CA SER A 121 10.30 26.40 -10.23
C SER A 121 11.09 25.20 -9.68
N LEU A 122 12.32 25.43 -9.23
CA LEU A 122 13.16 24.42 -8.59
C LEU A 122 13.47 24.86 -7.16
N SER A 123 13.19 23.99 -6.20
CA SER A 123 13.40 24.24 -4.76
C SER A 123 14.49 23.36 -4.15
N PHE A 124 14.83 22.23 -4.78
CA PHE A 124 15.81 21.24 -4.31
C PHE A 124 15.57 20.83 -2.85
N SER A 125 14.30 20.59 -2.53
CA SER A 125 13.82 20.38 -1.16
C SER A 125 12.90 19.17 -1.04
N GLU A 126 12.84 18.33 -2.08
CA GLU A 126 12.05 17.11 -2.09
C GLU A 126 12.84 15.98 -1.42
N GLN A 127 12.26 15.35 -0.41
CA GLN A 127 12.93 14.37 0.46
C GLN A 127 12.99 12.96 -0.12
N GLN A 128 12.41 12.76 -1.31
CA GLN A 128 12.45 11.50 -2.04
C GLN A 128 12.72 11.78 -3.51
N THR A 129 13.23 10.75 -4.18
CA THR A 129 13.60 10.76 -5.58
C THR A 129 13.03 9.52 -6.23
N LYS A 130 12.13 9.70 -7.21
CA LYS A 130 11.41 8.64 -7.95
C LYS A 130 11.74 8.70 -9.45
N ILE A 131 12.93 8.21 -9.82
CA ILE A 131 13.42 8.25 -11.21
C ILE A 131 12.59 7.30 -12.11
N ASP A 132 12.09 6.19 -11.57
CA ASP A 132 11.20 5.26 -12.26
C ASP A 132 9.93 5.91 -12.82
N GLN A 133 9.39 6.90 -12.10
CA GLN A 133 8.24 7.69 -12.54
C GLN A 133 8.58 8.60 -13.73
N VAL A 134 9.81 9.10 -13.82
CA VAL A 134 10.27 9.89 -14.98
C VAL A 134 10.13 9.07 -16.25
N PHE A 135 10.66 7.85 -16.24
CA PHE A 135 10.58 6.97 -17.40
C PHE A 135 9.14 6.53 -17.68
N SER A 136 8.37 6.15 -16.66
CA SER A 136 7.01 5.65 -16.85
C SER A 136 6.08 6.75 -17.42
N ASN A 137 6.10 7.95 -16.85
CA ASN A 137 5.25 9.06 -17.27
C ASN A 137 5.65 9.59 -18.65
N LEU A 138 6.95 9.75 -18.93
CA LEU A 138 7.40 10.25 -20.22
C LEU A 138 7.13 9.28 -21.36
N ARG A 139 7.13 7.97 -21.09
CA ARG A 139 6.69 6.98 -22.07
C ARG A 139 5.22 7.18 -22.44
N GLU A 140 4.36 7.40 -21.45
CA GLU A 140 2.93 7.62 -21.67
C GLU A 140 2.67 8.93 -22.43
N ILE A 141 3.34 10.02 -22.05
CA ILE A 141 3.18 11.34 -22.67
C ILE A 141 3.66 11.35 -24.13
N TYR A 142 4.84 10.79 -24.40
CA TYR A 142 5.51 10.86 -25.72
C TYR A 142 5.45 9.53 -26.48
N THR A 143 4.33 8.80 -26.36
CA THR A 143 4.11 7.54 -27.06
C THR A 143 4.24 7.73 -28.58
N GLU A 144 5.11 6.94 -29.22
CA GLU A 144 5.38 6.97 -30.68
C GLU A 144 5.97 8.29 -31.23
N GLN A 145 6.45 9.19 -30.37
CA GLN A 145 7.14 10.42 -30.77
C GLN A 145 8.65 10.31 -30.60
N ILE A 146 9.41 10.96 -31.48
CA ILE A 146 10.86 11.13 -31.33
C ILE A 146 11.09 12.23 -30.29
N ALA A 147 11.41 11.81 -29.07
CA ALA A 147 11.60 12.72 -27.94
C ALA A 147 12.81 12.32 -27.09
N PRO A 148 14.06 12.61 -27.54
CA PRO A 148 15.24 12.41 -26.71
C PRO A 148 15.11 13.13 -25.36
N MET A 149 15.70 12.53 -24.33
CA MET A 149 15.63 13.01 -22.95
C MET A 149 17.02 13.34 -22.43
N ILE A 150 17.15 14.52 -21.80
CA ILE A 150 18.25 14.89 -20.93
C ILE A 150 17.78 14.65 -19.48
N LEU A 151 18.43 13.71 -18.79
CA LEU A 151 18.20 13.43 -17.37
C LEU A 151 19.32 14.10 -16.55
N ILE A 152 18.96 15.04 -15.68
CA ILE A 152 19.90 15.75 -14.79
C ILE A 152 19.64 15.26 -13.37
N SER A 153 20.56 14.45 -12.81
CA SER A 153 20.37 13.79 -11.51
C SER A 153 21.69 13.27 -10.94
N ASP A 154 21.71 12.96 -9.65
CA ASP A 154 22.78 12.20 -8.99
C ASP A 154 22.61 10.68 -9.19
N GLY A 155 21.47 10.22 -9.69
CA GLY A 155 21.18 8.82 -9.99
C GLY A 155 20.76 7.96 -8.79
N ASN A 156 20.61 8.56 -7.61
CA ASN A 156 20.18 7.88 -6.39
C ASN A 156 18.65 7.93 -6.28
N GLN A 157 18.01 6.78 -6.49
CA GLN A 157 16.56 6.66 -6.27
C GLN A 157 16.29 6.16 -4.85
N THR A 158 15.41 6.85 -4.13
CA THR A 158 15.06 6.52 -2.74
C THR A 158 13.73 5.80 -2.61
N LEU A 159 12.80 5.98 -3.56
CA LEU A 159 11.52 5.28 -3.60
C LEU A 159 11.15 4.85 -5.02
N GLY A 160 10.40 3.75 -5.15
CA GLY A 160 9.91 3.23 -6.44
C GLY A 160 10.61 1.95 -6.88
N GLU A 161 10.17 1.40 -8.01
CA GLU A 161 10.81 0.22 -8.63
C GLU A 161 12.20 0.60 -9.17
N ASP A 162 13.14 -0.34 -9.30
CA ASP A 162 14.45 0.00 -9.87
C ASP A 162 14.29 0.60 -11.29
N TYR A 163 14.64 1.87 -11.44
CA TYR A 163 14.48 2.63 -12.67
C TYR A 163 15.23 2.04 -13.86
N LEU A 164 16.25 1.20 -13.65
CA LEU A 164 16.96 0.53 -14.74
C LEU A 164 16.00 -0.31 -15.60
N TYR A 165 15.02 -0.97 -15.00
CA TYR A 165 14.03 -1.76 -15.74
C TYR A 165 13.18 -0.87 -16.65
N LYS A 166 12.80 0.32 -16.19
CA LYS A 166 12.00 1.27 -16.99
C LYS A 166 12.85 1.97 -18.05
N ALA A 167 14.11 2.28 -17.73
CA ALA A 167 15.04 2.96 -18.63
C ALA A 167 15.41 2.08 -19.84
N LEU A 168 15.62 0.77 -19.63
CA LEU A 168 15.95 -0.16 -20.70
C LEU A 168 14.83 -0.28 -21.74
N ASP A 169 13.58 -0.20 -21.28
CA ASP A 169 12.37 -0.29 -22.10
C ASP A 169 12.02 1.02 -22.83
N GLN A 170 12.79 2.10 -22.66
CA GLN A 170 12.49 3.34 -23.36
C GLN A 170 12.87 3.31 -24.85
N PRO A 171 11.95 3.72 -25.75
CA PRO A 171 12.24 3.83 -27.17
C PRO A 171 13.07 5.08 -27.49
N ASN A 172 12.97 6.12 -26.67
CA ASN A 172 13.68 7.38 -26.85
C ASN A 172 15.10 7.33 -26.28
N GLU A 173 16.02 8.07 -26.91
CA GLU A 173 17.40 8.17 -26.44
C GLU A 173 17.49 8.96 -25.14
N VAL A 174 18.21 8.43 -24.15
CA VAL A 174 18.43 9.07 -22.85
C VAL A 174 19.89 9.52 -22.76
N TYR A 175 20.07 10.79 -22.43
CA TYR A 175 21.35 11.45 -22.19
C TYR A 175 21.39 11.86 -20.72
N ALA A 176 22.32 11.33 -19.94
CA ALA A 176 22.40 11.65 -18.51
C ALA A 176 23.48 12.71 -18.26
N ILE A 177 23.15 13.76 -17.51
CA ILE A 177 24.12 14.67 -16.90
C ILE A 177 24.22 14.27 -15.43
N ALA A 178 25.38 13.75 -15.04
CA ALA A 178 25.64 13.40 -13.65
C ALA A 178 25.88 14.68 -12.84
N VAL A 179 25.08 14.88 -11.80
CA VAL A 179 25.17 16.01 -10.88
C VAL A 179 25.39 15.46 -9.48
N GLY A 180 26.41 15.94 -8.77
CA GLY A 180 26.79 15.44 -7.45
C GLY A 180 28.29 15.15 -7.39
N ASP A 181 28.76 14.76 -6.22
CA ASP A 181 30.18 14.43 -6.04
C ASP A 181 30.48 13.04 -6.59
N THR A 182 31.42 12.98 -7.53
CA THR A 182 31.87 11.75 -8.19
C THR A 182 33.15 11.19 -7.57
N THR A 183 33.73 11.90 -6.59
CA THR A 183 34.98 11.53 -5.93
C THR A 183 34.70 10.46 -4.88
N GLN A 184 35.50 9.39 -4.83
CA GLN A 184 35.34 8.39 -3.77
C GLN A 184 35.93 8.92 -2.46
N TYR A 185 35.08 9.06 -1.43
CA TYR A 185 35.49 9.40 -0.07
C TYR A 185 35.40 8.17 0.85
N SER A 186 36.25 8.15 1.87
CA SER A 186 36.11 7.20 2.96
C SER A 186 34.87 7.54 3.80
N ASP A 187 34.06 6.54 4.09
CA ASP A 187 32.75 6.65 4.76
C ASP A 187 32.52 5.46 5.69
N ILE A 188 31.95 5.69 6.88
CA ILE A 188 31.48 4.63 7.78
C ILE A 188 30.04 4.89 8.19
N LYS A 189 29.14 4.02 7.73
CA LYS A 189 27.70 4.24 7.94
C LYS A 189 27.01 3.07 8.63
N ILE A 190 25.90 3.37 9.29
CA ILE A 190 24.95 2.38 9.77
C ILE A 190 23.91 2.14 8.67
N ASP A 191 24.09 1.07 7.91
CA ASP A 191 23.25 0.76 6.75
C ASP A 191 21.83 0.37 7.19
N ARG A 192 21.72 -0.59 8.12
CA ARG A 192 20.42 -1.10 8.61
C ARG A 192 20.46 -1.53 10.06
N ILE A 193 19.34 -1.33 10.75
CA ILE A 193 19.07 -1.90 12.07
C ILE A 193 17.83 -2.77 11.95
N ASN A 194 17.93 -4.03 12.35
CA ASN A 194 16.78 -4.92 12.49
C ASN A 194 16.47 -5.09 13.97
N ASN A 195 15.22 -4.86 14.36
CA ASN A 195 14.71 -5.11 15.69
C ASN A 195 13.25 -5.54 15.64
N ASN A 196 12.78 -6.17 16.72
CA ASN A 196 11.35 -6.42 16.89
C ASN A 196 10.62 -5.09 17.14
N ARG A 197 9.48 -4.87 16.45
CA ARG A 197 8.61 -3.70 16.68
C ARG A 197 8.04 -3.68 18.11
N TYR A 198 7.78 -4.86 18.68
CA TYR A 198 7.23 -5.04 20.02
C TYR A 198 8.17 -5.86 20.91
N SER A 199 8.21 -5.51 22.18
CA SER A 199 8.81 -6.32 23.23
C SER A 199 7.95 -6.28 24.48
N PHE A 200 8.08 -7.27 25.36
CA PHE A 200 7.31 -7.33 26.60
C PHE A 200 8.16 -6.83 27.75
N LEU A 201 7.54 -6.24 28.77
CA LEU A 201 8.24 -5.78 29.97
C LEU A 201 9.09 -6.92 30.59
N GLY A 202 10.37 -6.65 30.83
CA GLY A 202 11.33 -7.59 31.44
C GLY A 202 12.00 -8.58 30.48
N ASN A 203 11.59 -8.64 29.20
CA ASN A 203 12.22 -9.48 28.18
C ASN A 203 13.46 -8.82 27.56
N ASN A 204 14.31 -9.66 26.98
CA ASN A 204 15.42 -9.23 26.12
C ASN A 204 15.01 -9.41 24.66
N PHE A 205 15.19 -8.39 23.82
CA PHE A 205 14.94 -8.48 22.38
C PHE A 205 16.26 -8.36 21.60
N PRO A 206 16.41 -9.12 20.50
CA PRO A 206 17.59 -9.00 19.65
C PRO A 206 17.56 -7.70 18.84
N VAL A 207 18.73 -7.10 18.66
CA VAL A 207 19.00 -5.99 17.75
C VAL A 207 20.19 -6.38 16.90
N GLU A 208 20.02 -6.28 15.58
CA GLU A 208 21.06 -6.55 14.60
C GLU A 208 21.37 -5.28 13.82
N THR A 209 22.60 -4.80 13.94
CA THR A 209 23.05 -3.58 13.26
C THR A 209 24.10 -3.93 12.21
N PHE A 210 23.83 -3.57 10.97
CA PHE A 210 24.76 -3.67 9.85
C PHE A 210 25.53 -2.35 9.72
N VAL A 211 26.84 -2.40 9.92
CA VAL A 211 27.74 -1.26 9.74
C VAL A 211 28.63 -1.54 8.55
N THR A 212 28.74 -0.59 7.63
CA THR A 212 29.55 -0.70 6.42
C THR A 212 30.60 0.40 6.37
N TYR A 213 31.77 0.05 5.86
CA TYR A 213 32.91 0.94 5.69
C TYR A 213 33.32 0.96 4.22
N ALA A 214 33.45 2.14 3.64
CA ALA A 214 34.12 2.34 2.37
C ALA A 214 35.43 3.09 2.65
N GLY A 215 36.56 2.53 2.28
CA GLY A 215 37.85 3.20 2.39
C GLY A 215 39.03 2.24 2.29
N ASP A 216 40.22 2.82 2.16
CA ASP A 216 41.44 2.10 1.80
C ASP A 216 42.35 1.76 3.00
N GLU A 217 41.94 2.14 4.21
CA GLU A 217 42.75 1.99 5.42
C GLU A 217 42.13 1.02 6.44
N ASN A 218 42.96 0.54 7.37
CA ASN A 218 42.46 -0.21 8.52
C ASN A 218 42.03 0.75 9.62
N VAL A 219 40.76 0.70 10.02
CA VAL A 219 40.19 1.60 11.01
C VAL A 219 39.53 0.84 12.14
N ARG A 220 39.64 1.39 13.36
CA ARG A 220 38.95 0.88 14.56
C ARG A 220 38.03 1.96 15.09
N LYS A 221 36.74 1.65 15.22
CA LYS A 221 35.71 2.61 15.60
C LYS A 221 34.76 2.02 16.62
N ARG A 222 34.39 2.82 17.62
CA ARG A 222 33.47 2.40 18.67
C ARG A 222 32.01 2.56 18.22
N PHE A 223 31.28 1.46 18.23
CA PHE A 223 29.84 1.40 18.04
C PHE A 223 29.13 1.42 19.40
N VAL A 224 28.07 2.21 19.52
CA VAL A 224 27.31 2.39 20.77
C VAL A 224 25.81 2.39 20.48
N ILE A 225 25.01 1.82 21.38
CA ILE A 225 23.55 1.98 21.42
C ILE A 225 23.16 2.65 22.73
N LYS A 226 22.39 3.73 22.64
CA LYS A 226 21.91 4.52 23.79
C LYS A 226 20.39 4.53 23.86
N SER A 227 19.86 4.67 25.08
CA SER A 227 18.45 4.98 25.35
C SER A 227 18.40 6.27 26.15
N GLY A 228 18.02 7.38 25.50
CA GLY A 228 18.22 8.72 26.06
C GLY A 228 19.70 8.99 26.31
N ASN A 229 20.09 9.25 27.57
CA ASN A 229 21.49 9.50 27.95
C ASN A 229 22.24 8.25 28.42
N GLU A 230 21.55 7.12 28.60
CA GLU A 230 22.16 5.89 29.12
C GLU A 230 22.74 5.05 27.98
N GLU A 231 23.98 4.61 28.14
CA GLU A 231 24.63 3.67 27.23
C GLU A 231 24.20 2.24 27.56
N ILE A 232 23.49 1.60 26.63
CA ILE A 232 22.94 0.25 26.79
C ILE A 232 23.92 -0.81 26.27
N PHE A 233 24.69 -0.46 25.24
CA PHE A 233 25.63 -1.36 24.59
C PHE A 233 26.78 -0.58 23.95
N SER A 234 27.99 -1.15 23.98
CA SER A 234 29.16 -0.63 23.27
C SER A 234 30.07 -1.75 22.80
N LYS A 235 30.60 -1.63 21.57
CA LYS A 235 31.55 -2.58 20.97
C LYS A 235 32.51 -1.84 20.05
N THR A 236 33.80 -2.17 20.10
CA THR A 236 34.77 -1.68 19.11
C THR A 236 34.71 -2.56 17.86
N LEU A 237 34.53 -1.94 16.69
CA LEU A 237 34.52 -2.60 15.38
C LEU A 237 35.83 -2.32 14.65
N GLU A 238 36.29 -3.29 13.85
CA GLU A 238 37.50 -3.16 13.05
C GLU A 238 37.16 -3.39 11.57
N PHE A 239 37.53 -2.42 10.73
CA PHE A 239 37.30 -2.45 9.28
C PHE A 239 38.62 -2.37 8.52
N SER A 240 38.60 -2.92 7.31
CA SER A 240 39.69 -2.88 6.33
C SER A 240 39.12 -2.87 4.90
N PRO A 241 39.94 -2.64 3.87
CA PRO A 241 39.46 -2.71 2.47
C PRO A 241 38.90 -4.09 2.08
N THR A 242 39.34 -5.16 2.76
CA THR A 242 38.85 -6.53 2.55
C THR A 242 37.74 -6.93 3.51
N LYS A 243 37.60 -6.24 4.64
CA LYS A 243 36.53 -6.42 5.64
C LYS A 243 35.79 -5.09 5.79
N ASN A 244 34.95 -4.81 4.81
CA ASN A 244 34.22 -3.56 4.64
C ASN A 244 32.82 -3.56 5.29
N SER A 245 32.45 -4.62 6.02
CA SER A 245 31.16 -4.70 6.72
C SER A 245 31.27 -5.52 8.01
N GLU A 246 30.45 -5.19 9.00
CA GLU A 246 30.30 -5.96 10.23
C GLU A 246 28.84 -6.01 10.69
N LEU A 247 28.38 -7.20 11.07
CA LEU A 247 27.08 -7.42 11.70
C LEU A 247 27.26 -7.45 13.23
N VAL A 248 26.61 -6.51 13.92
CA VAL A 248 26.60 -6.42 15.37
C VAL A 248 25.27 -6.95 15.90
N THR A 249 25.29 -8.11 16.55
CA THR A 249 24.12 -8.68 17.22
C THR A 249 24.19 -8.44 18.72
N THR A 250 23.16 -7.83 19.30
CA THR A 250 23.05 -7.60 20.74
C THR A 250 21.63 -7.88 21.25
N HIS A 251 21.47 -8.03 22.56
CA HIS A 251 20.18 -8.26 23.20
C HIS A 251 19.91 -7.17 24.23
N ILE A 252 18.86 -6.38 24.03
CA ILE A 252 18.51 -5.26 24.89
C ILE A 252 17.35 -5.65 25.81
N LYS A 253 17.48 -5.35 27.11
CA LYS A 253 16.45 -5.62 28.12
C LYS A 253 15.45 -4.47 28.22
N THR A 254 14.17 -4.79 28.34
CA THR A 254 13.09 -3.82 28.56
C THR A 254 12.83 -3.61 30.06
N ASN A 255 12.89 -2.36 30.51
CA ASN A 255 12.77 -2.01 31.94
C ASN A 255 11.49 -1.24 32.28
N SER A 256 10.77 -0.71 31.28
CA SER A 256 9.50 0.02 31.49
C SER A 256 8.62 -0.03 30.25
N VAL A 257 7.31 0.03 30.49
CA VAL A 257 6.24 0.00 29.48
C VAL A 257 6.25 1.28 28.63
N GLY A 258 5.71 1.19 27.42
CA GLY A 258 5.56 2.29 26.47
C GLY A 258 6.58 2.25 25.33
N LEU A 259 6.47 3.22 24.41
CA LEU A 259 7.38 3.37 23.27
C LEU A 259 8.77 3.82 23.76
N LYS A 260 9.82 3.09 23.37
CA LYS A 260 11.21 3.37 23.72
C LYS A 260 12.01 3.72 22.48
N ASN A 261 12.67 4.87 22.52
CA ASN A 261 13.57 5.31 21.46
C ASN A 261 15.02 4.95 21.81
N TYR A 262 15.71 4.33 20.86
CA TYR A 262 17.12 3.96 20.94
C TYR A 262 17.88 4.64 19.80
N VAL A 263 19.13 5.03 20.08
CA VAL A 263 20.02 5.64 19.10
C VAL A 263 21.27 4.78 19.00
N ALA A 264 21.51 4.21 17.83
CA ALA A 264 22.77 3.57 17.49
C ALA A 264 23.70 4.59 16.82
N SER A 265 24.98 4.58 17.18
CA SER A 265 25.98 5.50 16.64
C SER A 265 27.33 4.80 16.48
N ILE A 266 28.03 5.07 15.38
CA ILE A 266 29.43 4.69 15.15
C ILE A 266 30.31 5.94 15.17
N GLU A 267 31.52 5.83 15.73
CA GLU A 267 32.49 6.93 15.69
C GLU A 267 32.87 7.32 14.26
N THR A 268 32.98 8.62 14.01
CA THR A 268 33.31 9.19 12.69
C THR A 268 34.74 8.90 12.25
N LEU A 269 34.98 8.81 10.94
CA LEU A 269 36.32 8.73 10.37
C LEU A 269 37.02 10.10 10.39
N THR A 270 38.34 10.10 10.23
CA THR A 270 39.10 11.32 9.96
C THR A 270 38.82 11.75 8.53
N ASN A 271 38.37 12.99 8.32
CA ASN A 271 37.97 13.56 7.02
C ASN A 271 36.72 12.92 6.39
N GLU A 272 35.82 12.38 7.20
CA GLU A 272 34.51 11.91 6.74
C GLU A 272 33.64 13.09 6.29
N LYS A 273 33.09 13.01 5.07
CA LYS A 273 32.23 14.07 4.50
C LYS A 273 30.81 14.00 5.05
N ASN A 274 30.26 12.79 5.15
CA ASN A 274 28.91 12.55 5.66
C ASN A 274 28.99 11.86 7.02
N THR A 275 28.55 12.54 8.07
CA THR A 275 28.52 11.98 9.43
C THR A 275 27.10 11.73 9.95
N SER A 276 26.08 12.13 9.18
CA SER A 276 24.67 11.94 9.58
C SER A 276 24.26 10.47 9.43
N ASN A 277 24.83 9.76 8.44
CA ASN A 277 24.64 8.33 8.22
C ASN A 277 25.37 7.42 9.27
N ASN A 278 26.17 8.00 10.17
CA ASN A 278 26.82 7.29 11.28
C ASN A 278 25.88 7.07 12.47
N VAL A 279 24.72 7.72 12.48
CA VAL A 279 23.74 7.66 13.56
C VAL A 279 22.41 7.20 13.00
N LYS A 280 21.78 6.23 13.68
CA LYS A 280 20.47 5.73 13.28
C LYS A 280 19.61 5.42 14.50
N SER A 281 18.41 5.96 14.51
CA SER A 281 17.43 5.74 15.57
C SER A 281 16.52 4.57 15.25
N PHE A 282 16.08 3.85 16.28
CA PHE A 282 15.08 2.80 16.18
C PHE A 282 14.23 2.78 17.45
N LEU A 283 12.97 2.36 17.33
CA LEU A 283 12.08 2.27 18.48
C LEU A 283 11.56 0.86 18.72
N VAL A 284 11.16 0.61 19.96
CA VAL A 284 10.52 -0.62 20.42
C VAL A 284 9.35 -0.27 21.33
N GLU A 285 8.16 -0.80 21.05
CA GLU A 285 7.03 -0.68 21.96
C GLU A 285 7.07 -1.76 23.03
N VAL A 286 7.16 -1.35 24.28
CA VAL A 286 7.16 -2.26 25.43
C VAL A 286 5.74 -2.39 25.97
N ILE A 287 5.17 -3.60 25.93
CA ILE A 287 3.83 -3.91 26.42
C ILE A 287 3.85 -4.72 27.72
N ASP A 288 2.86 -4.46 28.58
CA ASP A 288 2.66 -5.12 29.88
C ASP A 288 1.31 -5.85 29.89
N GLU A 289 1.18 -6.89 29.05
CA GLU A 289 0.00 -7.74 29.04
C GLU A 289 0.35 -9.15 29.54
N GLN A 290 0.16 -9.41 30.84
CA GLN A 290 0.18 -10.75 31.41
C GLN A 290 -1.26 -11.30 31.52
N THR A 291 -1.52 -12.47 30.93
CA THR A 291 -2.82 -13.15 31.07
C THR A 291 -2.89 -13.89 32.40
N ASN A 292 -3.80 -13.49 33.30
CA ASN A 292 -4.06 -14.20 34.54
C ASN A 292 -5.16 -15.26 34.34
N VAL A 293 -4.82 -16.51 34.65
CA VAL A 293 -5.71 -17.67 34.55
C VAL A 293 -5.94 -18.27 35.93
N LEU A 294 -7.20 -18.43 36.31
CA LEU A 294 -7.59 -19.14 37.52
C LEU A 294 -7.94 -20.58 37.18
N ILE A 295 -7.35 -21.55 37.87
CA ILE A 295 -7.75 -22.95 37.83
C ILE A 295 -8.51 -23.24 39.12
N LEU A 296 -9.82 -23.40 39.00
CA LEU A 296 -10.74 -23.57 40.12
C LEU A 296 -11.26 -25.00 40.17
N SER A 297 -11.05 -25.66 41.31
CA SER A 297 -11.45 -27.06 41.51
C SER A 297 -12.15 -27.27 42.84
N SER A 298 -12.96 -28.31 42.93
CA SER A 298 -13.47 -28.81 44.23
C SER A 298 -12.70 -30.03 44.75
N ILE A 299 -11.74 -30.54 43.97
CA ILE A 299 -10.94 -31.73 44.23
C ILE A 299 -9.45 -31.49 43.92
N LEU A 300 -8.55 -32.27 44.51
CA LEU A 300 -7.16 -32.31 44.10
C LEU A 300 -6.97 -33.40 43.03
N HIS A 301 -6.37 -33.03 41.90
CA HIS A 301 -6.08 -33.93 40.79
C HIS A 301 -4.76 -33.54 40.12
N PRO A 302 -3.95 -34.49 39.59
CA PRO A 302 -2.70 -34.17 38.91
C PRO A 302 -2.86 -33.22 37.70
N ASP A 303 -4.03 -33.24 37.05
CA ASP A 303 -4.34 -32.33 35.93
C ASP A 303 -4.21 -30.86 36.30
N LEU A 304 -4.50 -30.48 37.55
CA LEU A 304 -4.36 -29.10 38.01
C LEU A 304 -2.90 -28.62 37.88
N GLY A 305 -1.94 -29.50 38.21
CA GLY A 305 -0.51 -29.24 38.04
C GLY A 305 -0.10 -29.21 36.57
N ALA A 306 -0.64 -30.11 35.75
CA ALA A 306 -0.40 -30.12 34.31
C ALA A 306 -0.89 -28.83 33.64
N PHE A 307 -2.12 -28.39 33.93
CA PHE A 307 -2.65 -27.11 33.48
C PHE A 307 -1.78 -25.94 33.94
N LYS A 308 -1.47 -25.86 35.24
CA LYS A 308 -0.65 -24.75 35.77
C LYS A 308 0.69 -24.65 35.07
N ASN A 309 1.39 -25.77 34.90
CA ASN A 309 2.72 -25.80 34.30
C ASN A 309 2.67 -25.52 32.80
N ALA A 310 1.72 -26.10 32.06
CA ALA A 310 1.57 -25.85 30.62
C ALA A 310 1.20 -24.39 30.31
N ILE A 311 0.32 -23.79 31.12
CA ILE A 311 -0.08 -22.39 30.96
C ILE A 311 1.09 -21.46 31.31
N ALA A 312 1.78 -21.73 32.43
CA ALA A 312 2.90 -20.92 32.90
C ALA A 312 4.22 -21.17 32.13
N ALA A 313 4.27 -22.16 31.24
CA ALA A 313 5.37 -22.34 30.29
C ALA A 313 5.52 -21.10 29.40
N ASN A 314 4.40 -20.45 29.07
CA ASN A 314 4.42 -19.09 28.56
C ASN A 314 4.57 -18.09 29.72
N LYS A 315 5.74 -17.42 29.79
CA LYS A 315 6.07 -16.42 30.81
C LYS A 315 5.07 -15.25 30.90
N GLN A 316 4.31 -15.00 29.84
CA GLN A 316 3.26 -13.98 29.77
C GLN A 316 1.94 -14.44 30.39
N ARG A 317 1.92 -15.61 31.04
CA ARG A 317 0.72 -16.13 31.69
C ARG A 317 1.01 -16.50 33.13
N LYS A 318 0.06 -16.17 33.99
CA LYS A 318 0.09 -16.57 35.40
C LYS A 318 -1.08 -17.49 35.66
N ALA A 319 -0.80 -18.74 35.99
CA ALA A 319 -1.80 -19.71 36.38
C ALA A 319 -1.84 -19.88 37.90
N THR A 320 -3.00 -19.64 38.49
CA THR A 320 -3.23 -19.77 39.95
C THR A 320 -4.23 -20.89 40.19
N ILE A 321 -3.90 -21.85 41.06
CA ILE A 321 -4.83 -22.92 41.48
C ILE A 321 -5.50 -22.46 42.77
N LYS A 322 -6.83 -22.53 42.83
CA LYS A 322 -7.63 -22.34 44.05
C LYS A 322 -8.67 -23.44 44.20
N LEU A 323 -9.06 -23.71 45.43
CA LEU A 323 -10.22 -24.55 45.73
C LEU A 323 -11.48 -23.70 45.86
N ILE A 324 -12.63 -24.28 45.52
CA ILE A 324 -13.93 -23.59 45.54
C ILE A 324 -14.30 -23.01 46.93
N ASN A 325 -13.72 -23.53 48.00
CA ASN A 325 -13.96 -23.11 49.38
C ASN A 325 -12.90 -22.13 49.92
N ASP A 326 -11.97 -21.65 49.10
CA ASP A 326 -10.95 -20.69 49.54
C ASP A 326 -11.59 -19.33 49.89
N LYS A 327 -11.20 -18.74 51.03
CA LYS A 327 -11.82 -17.52 51.56
C LYS A 327 -11.60 -16.28 50.69
N ASP A 328 -10.52 -16.26 49.90
CA ASP A 328 -10.12 -15.13 49.06
C ASP A 328 -10.44 -15.37 47.57
N LEU A 329 -11.51 -16.12 47.26
CA LEU A 329 -11.89 -16.43 45.88
C LEU A 329 -12.61 -15.23 45.24
N ASN A 330 -11.90 -14.47 44.41
CA ASN A 330 -12.46 -13.49 43.49
C ASN A 330 -12.11 -13.87 42.06
N ILE A 331 -13.11 -14.27 41.25
CA ILE A 331 -12.88 -14.70 39.87
C ILE A 331 -12.79 -13.53 38.88
N SER A 332 -13.24 -12.33 39.27
CA SER A 332 -13.23 -11.13 38.40
C SER A 332 -11.83 -10.61 38.07
N ASP A 333 -10.82 -10.99 38.87
CA ASP A 333 -9.43 -10.57 38.69
C ASP A 333 -8.71 -11.34 37.56
N TYR A 334 -9.39 -12.33 36.95
CA TYR A 334 -8.81 -13.23 35.97
C TYR A 334 -9.44 -13.02 34.59
N GLN A 335 -8.61 -13.09 33.55
CA GLN A 335 -9.07 -13.04 32.15
C GLN A 335 -9.68 -14.37 31.69
N LEU A 336 -9.34 -15.48 32.36
CA LEU A 336 -9.85 -16.82 32.07
C LEU A 336 -10.00 -17.62 33.36
N VAL A 337 -11.09 -18.38 33.47
CA VAL A 337 -11.33 -19.32 34.57
C VAL A 337 -11.46 -20.75 34.03
N ILE A 338 -10.65 -21.68 34.52
CA ILE A 338 -10.75 -23.11 34.24
C ILE A 338 -11.53 -23.75 35.38
N LEU A 339 -12.72 -24.26 35.09
CA LEU A 339 -13.61 -24.94 36.02
C LEU A 339 -13.36 -26.44 35.92
N TYR A 340 -12.66 -27.01 36.89
CA TYR A 340 -12.27 -28.41 36.88
C TYR A 340 -13.25 -29.29 37.67
N GLN A 341 -13.93 -30.20 36.97
CA GLN A 341 -14.94 -31.14 37.44
C GLN A 341 -15.99 -30.48 38.36
N PRO A 342 -16.82 -29.57 37.80
CA PRO A 342 -17.78 -28.81 38.58
C PRO A 342 -18.86 -29.70 39.22
N ASN A 343 -19.34 -29.22 40.38
CA ASN A 343 -20.48 -29.75 41.11
C ASN A 343 -21.30 -28.60 41.72
N GLN A 344 -22.31 -28.92 42.51
CA GLN A 344 -23.23 -27.93 43.11
C GLN A 344 -22.54 -26.78 43.88
N ARG A 345 -21.30 -26.97 44.37
CA ARG A 345 -20.54 -25.91 45.05
C ARG A 345 -20.15 -24.75 44.12
N PHE A 346 -20.17 -24.96 42.80
CA PHE A 346 -19.85 -23.95 41.79
C PHE A 346 -21.01 -23.03 41.45
N ASN A 347 -22.19 -23.16 42.08
CA ASN A 347 -23.38 -22.40 41.70
C ASN A 347 -23.18 -20.87 41.71
N SER A 348 -22.49 -20.34 42.74
CA SER A 348 -22.16 -18.92 42.83
C SER A 348 -21.19 -18.47 41.74
N VAL A 349 -20.19 -19.31 41.43
CA VAL A 349 -19.20 -19.06 40.39
C VAL A 349 -19.84 -19.01 39.01
N PHE A 350 -20.72 -19.97 38.67
CA PHE A 350 -21.45 -19.93 37.40
C PHE A 350 -22.35 -18.70 37.28
N THR A 351 -23.05 -18.34 38.37
CA THR A 351 -23.86 -17.11 38.39
C THR A 351 -23.02 -15.86 38.14
N GLN A 352 -21.81 -15.81 38.71
CA GLN A 352 -20.88 -14.70 38.49
C GLN A 352 -20.30 -14.71 37.07
N ILE A 353 -19.94 -15.88 36.54
CA ILE A 353 -19.46 -16.05 35.16
C ILE A 353 -20.50 -15.54 34.15
N GLU A 354 -21.76 -15.91 34.33
CA GLU A 354 -22.83 -15.48 33.41
C GLU A 354 -23.14 -13.99 33.51
N SER A 355 -23.18 -13.44 34.73
CA SER A 355 -23.44 -12.01 34.93
C SER A 355 -22.31 -11.11 34.44
N GLN A 356 -21.05 -11.54 34.60
CA GLN A 356 -19.87 -10.75 34.23
C GLN A 356 -19.29 -11.13 32.86
N LYS A 357 -19.87 -12.14 32.18
CA LYS A 357 -19.39 -12.71 30.91
C LYS A 357 -17.89 -13.03 30.96
N ILE A 358 -17.47 -13.70 32.04
CA ILE A 358 -16.10 -14.15 32.21
C ILE A 358 -15.88 -15.37 31.31
N ASN A 359 -14.86 -15.32 30.46
CA ASN A 359 -14.48 -16.45 29.62
C ASN A 359 -14.02 -17.63 30.49
N TYR A 360 -14.42 -18.85 30.12
CA TYR A 360 -14.08 -20.04 30.91
C TYR A 360 -13.81 -21.27 30.06
N ILE A 361 -13.06 -22.21 30.66
CA ILE A 361 -12.93 -23.58 30.17
C ILE A 361 -13.60 -24.48 31.21
N LEU A 362 -14.55 -25.31 30.79
CA LEU A 362 -15.16 -26.32 31.64
C LEU A 362 -14.53 -27.67 31.33
N VAL A 363 -13.85 -28.25 32.32
CA VAL A 363 -13.18 -29.55 32.21
C VAL A 363 -13.97 -30.57 33.01
N THR A 364 -14.43 -31.65 32.38
CA THR A 364 -15.16 -32.73 33.05
C THR A 364 -14.26 -33.93 33.38
N GLY A 365 -14.84 -35.03 33.84
CA GLY A 365 -14.14 -36.18 34.40
C GLY A 365 -15.04 -36.98 35.33
N GLU A 366 -14.51 -38.04 35.94
CA GLU A 366 -15.28 -39.04 36.69
C GLU A 366 -16.10 -38.45 37.85
N LYS A 367 -15.64 -37.37 38.48
CA LYS A 367 -16.29 -36.74 39.63
C LYS A 367 -17.21 -35.56 39.26
N THR A 368 -17.40 -35.30 37.97
CA THR A 368 -18.29 -34.23 37.50
C THR A 368 -19.75 -34.53 37.84
N ASP A 369 -20.47 -33.54 38.36
CA ASP A 369 -21.91 -33.63 38.54
C ASP A 369 -22.63 -33.15 37.28
N TYR A 370 -22.89 -34.06 36.33
CA TYR A 370 -23.58 -33.71 35.09
C TYR A 370 -25.03 -33.26 35.29
N ASN A 371 -25.68 -33.62 36.41
CA ASN A 371 -27.00 -33.05 36.73
C ASN A 371 -26.89 -31.54 36.98
N PHE A 372 -25.82 -31.11 37.65
CA PHE A 372 -25.52 -29.70 37.86
C PHE A 372 -25.09 -29.03 36.54
N VAL A 373 -24.12 -29.60 35.82
CA VAL A 373 -23.61 -29.00 34.56
C VAL A 373 -24.69 -28.85 33.50
N ASN A 374 -25.55 -29.87 33.31
CA ASN A 374 -26.66 -29.77 32.37
C ASN A 374 -27.69 -28.69 32.76
N LYS A 375 -27.71 -28.22 34.01
CA LYS A 375 -28.63 -27.15 34.47
C LYS A 375 -28.00 -25.77 34.45
N THR A 376 -26.68 -25.65 34.58
CA THR A 376 -26.00 -24.34 34.72
C THR A 376 -25.52 -23.73 33.41
N GLN A 377 -25.44 -24.51 32.33
CA GLN A 377 -25.10 -24.00 31.00
C GLN A 377 -26.05 -24.56 29.93
N GLU A 378 -26.10 -23.86 28.78
CA GLU A 378 -27.03 -24.12 27.68
C GLU A 378 -26.35 -24.52 26.37
N ASP A 379 -25.03 -24.70 26.36
CA ASP A 379 -24.23 -25.01 25.17
C ASP A 379 -24.19 -26.49 24.83
N PHE A 380 -24.42 -27.38 25.81
CA PHE A 380 -24.61 -28.80 25.57
C PHE A 380 -25.49 -29.48 26.63
N LYS A 381 -26.01 -30.65 26.29
CA LYS A 381 -26.59 -31.62 27.24
C LYS A 381 -25.88 -32.96 27.11
N LYS A 382 -25.50 -33.57 28.23
CA LYS A 382 -24.96 -34.93 28.26
C LYS A 382 -25.93 -35.91 28.89
N ASP A 383 -26.06 -37.10 28.30
CA ASP A 383 -26.85 -38.17 28.88
C ASP A 383 -26.30 -38.63 30.24
N LEU A 384 -27.21 -38.87 31.19
CA LEU A 384 -26.84 -39.16 32.57
C LEU A 384 -26.66 -40.66 32.76
N THR A 385 -25.44 -41.05 33.10
CA THR A 385 -25.10 -42.43 33.45
C THR A 385 -24.12 -42.46 34.63
N ASN A 386 -24.08 -43.59 35.34
CA ASN A 386 -23.10 -43.82 36.42
C ASN A 386 -21.90 -44.65 35.94
N GLN A 387 -21.86 -45.02 34.66
CA GLN A 387 -20.73 -45.76 34.09
C GLN A 387 -19.65 -44.77 33.65
N THR A 388 -18.40 -45.22 33.65
CA THR A 388 -17.29 -44.46 33.08
C THR A 388 -16.91 -45.05 31.73
N GLU A 389 -16.30 -44.22 30.90
CA GLU A 389 -15.78 -44.58 29.60
C GLU A 389 -14.34 -44.09 29.45
N GLU A 390 -13.58 -44.80 28.63
CA GLU A 390 -12.25 -44.39 28.19
C GLU A 390 -12.26 -44.18 26.68
N PHE A 391 -11.70 -43.07 26.22
CA PHE A 391 -11.68 -42.71 24.80
C PHE A 391 -10.38 -42.00 24.44
N GLN A 392 -9.95 -42.16 23.19
CA GLN A 392 -8.80 -41.46 22.64
C GLN A 392 -9.26 -40.28 21.78
N PRO A 393 -8.43 -39.24 21.62
CA PRO A 393 -8.77 -38.10 20.79
C PRO A 393 -8.50 -38.35 19.31
N PHE A 394 -9.36 -37.78 18.48
CA PHE A 394 -9.17 -37.69 17.04
C PHE A 394 -9.38 -36.25 16.59
N GLN A 395 -8.38 -35.66 15.92
CA GLN A 395 -8.45 -34.26 15.52
C GLN A 395 -9.42 -34.04 14.36
N ASN A 396 -10.31 -33.07 14.53
CA ASN A 396 -11.15 -32.56 13.45
C ASN A 396 -10.35 -31.59 12.57
N LYS A 397 -10.32 -31.84 11.26
CA LYS A 397 -9.63 -30.97 10.29
C LYS A 397 -10.46 -29.74 9.89
N ASP A 398 -11.76 -29.74 10.18
CA ASP A 398 -12.67 -28.66 9.82
C ASP A 398 -12.73 -27.55 10.88
N PHE A 399 -11.90 -27.64 11.92
CA PHE A 399 -11.78 -26.61 12.96
C PHE A 399 -11.16 -25.32 12.40
N GLY A 400 -11.84 -24.18 12.59
CA GLY A 400 -11.50 -22.90 11.96
C GLY A 400 -11.30 -21.72 12.90
N PHE A 401 -11.41 -21.88 14.23
CA PHE A 401 -11.21 -20.75 15.17
C PHE A 401 -9.74 -20.34 15.33
N PHE A 402 -8.81 -21.28 15.23
CA PHE A 402 -7.36 -21.02 15.18
C PHE A 402 -6.62 -22.20 14.55
N GLN A 403 -5.40 -21.95 14.08
CA GLN A 403 -4.55 -23.00 13.55
C GLN A 403 -4.01 -23.88 14.68
N GLN A 404 -4.37 -25.16 14.66
CA GLN A 404 -3.87 -26.15 15.62
C GLN A 404 -3.09 -27.25 14.91
N GLU A 405 -1.80 -27.35 15.20
CA GLU A 405 -0.96 -28.46 14.74
C GLU A 405 -1.39 -29.78 15.38
N ASN A 406 -1.26 -30.88 14.63
CA ASN A 406 -1.46 -32.22 15.18
C ASN A 406 -0.23 -32.61 16.01
N ILE A 407 -0.38 -32.64 17.34
CA ILE A 407 0.69 -33.03 18.27
C ILE A 407 0.77 -34.56 18.49
N GLY A 408 0.18 -35.35 17.60
CA GLY A 408 0.06 -36.79 17.75
C GLY A 408 -1.10 -37.20 18.65
N PHE A 409 -2.25 -36.52 18.51
CA PHE A 409 -3.41 -36.74 19.40
C PHE A 409 -3.78 -38.21 19.55
N GLN A 410 -3.79 -38.95 18.43
CA GLN A 410 -4.17 -40.36 18.39
C GLN A 410 -3.25 -41.29 19.21
N ASP A 411 -2.03 -40.86 19.50
CA ASP A 411 -1.03 -41.64 20.24
C ASP A 411 -1.03 -41.34 21.75
N PHE A 412 -1.88 -40.43 22.20
CA PHE A 412 -2.00 -40.15 23.63
C PHE A 412 -2.75 -41.24 24.39
N PRO A 413 -2.43 -41.43 25.68
CA PRO A 413 -3.23 -42.26 26.58
C PRO A 413 -4.71 -41.85 26.58
N PRO A 414 -5.64 -42.80 26.75
CA PRO A 414 -7.06 -42.48 26.77
C PRO A 414 -7.40 -41.52 27.91
N LEU A 415 -8.35 -40.63 27.64
CA LEU A 415 -9.01 -39.82 28.66
C LEU A 415 -10.14 -40.63 29.30
N LYS A 416 -10.56 -40.21 30.50
CA LYS A 416 -11.63 -40.87 31.25
C LYS A 416 -12.74 -39.89 31.63
N ASP A 417 -14.00 -40.27 31.41
CA ASP A 417 -15.17 -39.48 31.82
C ASP A 417 -16.34 -40.39 32.17
N LYS A 418 -17.50 -39.83 32.54
CA LYS A 418 -18.76 -40.57 32.60
C LYS A 418 -19.28 -40.86 31.19
N PHE A 419 -19.73 -42.09 30.97
CA PHE A 419 -20.35 -42.53 29.73
C PHE A 419 -21.62 -41.73 29.44
N GLY A 420 -21.86 -41.37 28.17
CA GLY A 420 -23.08 -40.70 27.70
C GLY A 420 -22.84 -39.81 26.47
N GLU A 421 -23.82 -39.71 25.57
CA GLU A 421 -23.75 -38.85 24.39
C GLU A 421 -23.78 -37.37 24.76
N ILE A 422 -23.01 -36.54 24.05
CA ILE A 422 -22.98 -35.08 24.22
C ILE A 422 -23.70 -34.44 23.03
N ASN A 423 -24.87 -33.88 23.32
CA ASN A 423 -25.66 -33.11 22.36
C ASN A 423 -25.32 -31.63 22.50
N ILE A 424 -24.56 -31.10 21.54
CA ILE A 424 -24.24 -29.66 21.46
C ILE A 424 -25.53 -28.92 21.04
N THR A 425 -25.90 -27.88 21.79
CA THR A 425 -27.12 -27.10 21.59
C THR A 425 -26.87 -25.69 21.07
N SER A 426 -25.62 -25.20 21.12
CA SER A 426 -25.21 -23.90 20.56
C SER A 426 -24.35 -24.04 19.30
N GLU A 427 -24.13 -22.93 18.60
CA GLU A 427 -23.20 -22.89 17.47
C GLU A 427 -21.76 -23.06 17.98
N ALA A 428 -21.15 -24.19 17.64
CA ALA A 428 -19.85 -24.58 18.16
C ALA A 428 -18.91 -25.08 17.07
N GLN A 429 -17.61 -25.00 17.34
CA GLN A 429 -16.59 -25.69 16.55
C GLN A 429 -15.86 -26.74 17.37
N VAL A 430 -15.89 -27.97 16.89
CA VAL A 430 -15.25 -29.13 17.52
C VAL A 430 -13.83 -29.27 17.00
N LEU A 431 -12.84 -29.32 17.91
CA LEU A 431 -11.44 -29.54 17.59
C LEU A 431 -11.04 -31.02 17.73
N LEU A 432 -11.57 -31.71 18.74
CA LEU A 432 -11.28 -33.12 19.00
C LEU A 432 -12.58 -33.92 19.13
N TYR A 433 -12.68 -35.03 18.41
CA TYR A 433 -13.72 -36.05 18.53
C TYR A 433 -13.24 -37.26 19.33
N GLN A 434 -14.17 -38.05 19.86
CA GLN A 434 -13.89 -39.31 20.52
C GLN A 434 -13.57 -40.42 19.51
N ASN A 435 -12.57 -41.22 19.84
CA ASN A 435 -12.20 -42.46 19.16
C ASN A 435 -12.22 -43.62 20.17
N ILE A 436 -13.06 -44.60 19.91
CA ILE A 436 -13.23 -45.78 20.77
C ILE A 436 -12.85 -47.01 19.94
N ASN A 437 -11.81 -47.73 20.37
CA ASN A 437 -11.31 -48.94 19.71
C ASN A 437 -11.04 -48.77 18.20
N GLY A 438 -10.58 -47.59 17.78
CA GLY A 438 -10.27 -47.28 16.37
C GLY A 438 -11.44 -46.74 15.56
N VAL A 439 -12.64 -46.61 16.16
CA VAL A 439 -13.81 -46.01 15.53
C VAL A 439 -13.98 -44.58 16.03
N VAL A 440 -13.84 -43.61 15.12
CA VAL A 440 -14.14 -42.20 15.39
C VAL A 440 -15.65 -42.01 15.39
N ILE A 441 -16.18 -41.43 16.46
CA ILE A 441 -17.60 -41.08 16.60
C ILE A 441 -17.73 -39.55 16.72
N GLU A 442 -18.85 -38.99 16.29
CA GLU A 442 -19.08 -37.53 16.28
C GLU A 442 -19.30 -36.91 17.68
N ASN A 443 -19.03 -37.66 18.75
CA ASN A 443 -19.07 -37.17 20.12
C ASN A 443 -17.81 -36.34 20.43
N PRO A 444 -17.93 -35.07 20.87
CA PRO A 444 -16.78 -34.19 21.07
C PRO A 444 -15.98 -34.49 22.35
N ILE A 445 -14.65 -34.31 22.28
CA ILE A 445 -13.75 -34.17 23.44
C ILE A 445 -13.47 -32.71 23.74
N LEU A 446 -13.25 -31.90 22.70
CA LEU A 446 -12.97 -30.47 22.86
C LEU A 446 -13.74 -29.68 21.82
N PHE A 447 -14.61 -28.78 22.28
CA PHE A 447 -15.28 -27.83 21.42
C PHE A 447 -15.32 -26.43 22.03
N PHE A 448 -15.60 -25.45 21.17
CA PHE A 448 -15.58 -24.03 21.49
C PHE A 448 -16.88 -23.37 21.10
N VAL A 449 -17.32 -22.41 21.91
CA VAL A 449 -18.47 -21.55 21.65
C VAL A 449 -18.04 -20.10 21.80
N GLU A 450 -18.50 -19.26 20.87
CA GLU A 450 -18.31 -17.81 20.92
C GLU A 450 -19.67 -17.12 20.79
N ASP A 451 -20.21 -16.65 21.92
CA ASP A 451 -21.46 -15.89 21.96
C ASP A 451 -21.18 -14.47 22.45
N ASN A 452 -21.37 -13.45 21.60
CA ASN A 452 -21.26 -12.04 21.97
C ASN A 452 -19.96 -11.65 22.71
N ASN A 453 -18.81 -12.19 22.29
CA ASN A 453 -17.48 -12.10 22.93
C ASN A 453 -17.33 -12.82 24.28
N HIS A 454 -18.28 -13.66 24.66
CA HIS A 454 -18.13 -14.63 25.75
C HIS A 454 -17.60 -15.93 25.14
N LYS A 455 -16.29 -16.15 25.30
CA LYS A 455 -15.61 -17.33 24.77
C LYS A 455 -15.61 -18.43 25.80
N LYS A 456 -16.08 -19.60 25.40
CA LYS A 456 -16.21 -20.78 26.23
C LYS A 456 -15.53 -21.95 25.52
N ALA A 457 -14.82 -22.78 26.29
CA ALA A 457 -14.33 -24.06 25.80
C ALA A 457 -14.82 -25.18 26.73
N TYR A 458 -15.14 -26.32 26.14
CA TYR A 458 -15.63 -27.49 26.85
C TYR A 458 -14.69 -28.65 26.57
N TRP A 459 -14.09 -29.18 27.63
CA TRP A 459 -13.17 -30.31 27.58
C TRP A 459 -13.77 -31.50 28.31
N PHE A 460 -13.94 -32.62 27.60
CA PHE A 460 -14.48 -33.85 28.14
C PHE A 460 -13.39 -34.86 28.48
N GLY A 461 -13.32 -35.21 29.76
CA GLY A 461 -12.42 -36.23 30.30
C GLY A 461 -11.20 -35.70 31.07
N GLU A 462 -10.81 -36.47 32.09
CA GLU A 462 -9.63 -36.23 32.92
C GLU A 462 -8.42 -37.05 32.44
N ASN A 463 -7.26 -36.84 33.09
CA ASN A 463 -5.94 -37.45 32.83
C ASN A 463 -5.07 -36.75 31.77
N LEU A 464 -5.30 -35.46 31.55
CA LEU A 464 -4.43 -34.59 30.73
C LEU A 464 -2.97 -34.56 31.19
N TRP A 465 -2.70 -34.79 32.47
CA TRP A 465 -1.33 -34.92 32.99
C TRP A 465 -0.56 -36.05 32.31
N GLN A 466 -1.24 -37.13 31.88
CA GLN A 466 -0.64 -38.24 31.16
C GLN A 466 -0.25 -37.85 29.74
N TRP A 467 -1.02 -36.96 29.09
CA TRP A 467 -0.68 -36.42 27.78
C TRP A 467 0.58 -35.57 27.84
N ARG A 468 0.67 -34.68 28.84
CA ARG A 468 1.87 -33.87 29.08
C ARG A 468 3.10 -34.74 29.40
N ALA A 469 2.91 -35.82 30.17
CA ALA A 469 3.99 -36.78 30.46
C ALA A 469 4.41 -37.59 29.23
N LYS A 470 3.45 -37.99 28.38
CA LYS A 470 3.70 -38.68 27.10
C LYS A 470 4.53 -37.80 26.16
N ALA A 471 4.16 -36.52 26.00
CA ALA A 471 4.92 -35.57 25.18
C ALA A 471 6.40 -35.53 25.58
N TYR A 472 6.68 -35.40 26.88
CA TYR A 472 8.06 -35.45 27.40
C TYR A 472 8.77 -36.77 27.16
N ARG A 473 8.05 -37.89 27.26
CA ARG A 473 8.61 -39.21 27.00
C ARG A 473 9.02 -39.38 25.54
N ASP A 474 8.28 -38.77 24.60
CA ASP A 474 8.53 -38.93 23.17
C ASP A 474 9.59 -37.94 22.64
N SER A 475 9.55 -36.67 23.06
CA SER A 475 10.44 -35.60 22.54
C SER A 475 11.56 -35.19 23.49
N GLY A 476 11.51 -35.56 24.76
CA GLY A 476 12.40 -35.04 25.80
C GLY A 476 12.04 -33.63 26.30
N ASP A 477 10.92 -33.06 25.85
CA ASP A 477 10.43 -31.74 26.26
C ASP A 477 8.89 -31.70 26.36
N PHE A 478 8.35 -30.59 26.89
CA PHE A 478 6.90 -30.41 27.01
C PHE A 478 6.31 -29.55 25.88
N VAL A 479 7.10 -29.20 24.86
CA VAL A 479 6.80 -28.09 23.94
C VAL A 479 5.51 -28.34 23.15
N ALA A 480 5.31 -29.55 22.63
CA ALA A 480 4.12 -29.88 21.84
C ALA A 480 2.82 -29.70 22.65
N PHE A 481 2.77 -30.26 23.86
CA PHE A 481 1.60 -30.14 24.74
C PHE A 481 1.42 -28.71 25.28
N ASP A 482 2.51 -28.06 25.68
CA ASP A 482 2.46 -26.70 26.22
C ASP A 482 2.02 -25.68 25.15
N ASN A 483 2.40 -25.87 23.88
CA ASN A 483 1.93 -25.07 22.75
C ASN A 483 0.43 -25.29 22.45
N PHE A 484 -0.03 -26.54 22.48
CA PHE A 484 -1.46 -26.85 22.35
C PHE A 484 -2.29 -26.15 23.44
N MET A 485 -1.87 -26.30 24.70
CA MET A 485 -2.50 -25.60 25.82
C MET A 485 -2.39 -24.08 25.67
N ALA A 486 -1.32 -23.60 25.04
CA ALA A 486 -1.14 -22.17 24.81
C ALA A 486 -2.14 -21.60 23.81
N ASN A 487 -2.43 -22.31 22.73
CA ASN A 487 -3.43 -21.90 21.75
C ASN A 487 -4.84 -21.92 22.37
N LEU A 488 -5.17 -22.97 23.12
CA LEU A 488 -6.42 -23.10 23.87
C LEU A 488 -6.66 -21.90 24.81
N VAL A 489 -5.66 -21.56 25.62
CA VAL A 489 -5.76 -20.41 26.53
C VAL A 489 -5.81 -19.09 25.77
N GLN A 490 -4.99 -18.91 24.73
CA GLN A 490 -4.95 -17.66 23.95
C GLN A 490 -6.30 -17.34 23.32
N PHE A 491 -6.93 -18.33 22.69
CA PHE A 491 -8.24 -18.17 22.09
C PHE A 491 -9.26 -17.79 23.18
N THR A 492 -9.34 -18.59 24.24
CA THR A 492 -10.40 -18.47 25.26
C THR A 492 -10.21 -17.23 26.14
N SER A 493 -8.98 -16.77 26.41
CA SER A 493 -8.74 -15.57 27.23
C SER A 493 -8.90 -14.25 26.47
N SER A 494 -9.09 -14.30 25.15
CA SER A 494 -9.18 -13.08 24.32
C SER A 494 -10.51 -12.35 24.54
N LYS A 495 -10.43 -11.04 24.83
CA LYS A 495 -11.58 -10.13 25.03
C LYS A 495 -11.86 -9.22 23.82
N LYS A 496 -11.33 -9.52 22.63
CA LYS A 496 -11.43 -8.61 21.47
C LYS A 496 -12.90 -8.44 21.06
N ARG A 497 -13.47 -7.30 21.47
CA ARG A 497 -14.80 -6.83 21.10
C ARG A 497 -14.86 -6.58 19.60
N LYS A 498 -15.99 -6.82 18.94
CA LYS A 498 -16.31 -6.15 17.68
C LYS A 498 -16.39 -4.64 17.94
N GLU A 499 -15.29 -3.93 17.66
CA GLU A 499 -15.20 -2.47 17.77
C GLU A 499 -15.91 -1.81 16.59
N ARG A 500 -16.80 -0.85 16.87
CA ARG A 500 -17.45 -0.02 15.83
C ARG A 500 -16.52 1.05 15.26
N LEU A 501 -15.40 1.34 15.91
CA LEU A 501 -14.39 2.29 15.46
C LEU A 501 -13.00 1.65 15.62
N ARG A 502 -12.42 1.22 14.51
CA ARG A 502 -11.06 0.66 14.45
C ARG A 502 -10.15 1.69 13.81
N VAL A 503 -9.04 2.00 14.47
CA VAL A 503 -7.97 2.83 13.91
C VAL A 503 -6.79 1.92 13.62
N ASP A 504 -6.28 2.03 12.40
CA ASP A 504 -5.11 1.33 11.89
C ASP A 504 -4.05 2.39 11.61
N ALA A 505 -3.07 2.47 12.51
CA ALA A 505 -1.98 3.43 12.46
C ALA A 505 -0.71 2.70 12.86
N GLU A 506 0.37 2.91 12.11
CA GLU A 506 1.69 2.56 12.62
C GLU A 506 2.04 3.51 13.77
N ASN A 507 2.77 2.99 14.76
CA ASN A 507 3.27 3.81 15.87
C ASN A 507 4.56 4.56 15.49
N ILE A 508 5.12 4.28 14.31
CA ILE A 508 6.41 4.81 13.84
C ILE A 508 6.28 5.07 12.34
N TYR A 509 6.73 6.24 11.92
CA TYR A 509 6.90 6.60 10.50
C TYR A 509 8.27 7.24 10.30
N ASN A 510 8.88 7.08 9.13
CA ASN A 510 10.05 7.88 8.78
C ASN A 510 9.59 9.22 8.20
N PHE A 511 10.30 10.30 8.52
CA PHE A 511 10.06 11.59 7.90
C PHE A 511 10.22 11.47 6.37
N GLY A 512 9.30 12.06 5.61
CA GLY A 512 9.26 11.96 4.15
C GLY A 512 8.56 10.70 3.58
N GLU A 513 8.31 9.64 4.36
CA GLU A 513 7.49 8.50 3.92
C GLU A 513 5.98 8.84 3.94
N GLU A 514 5.17 7.98 3.31
CA GLU A 514 3.71 8.12 3.34
C GLU A 514 3.17 7.80 4.75
N LEU A 515 2.81 8.84 5.48
CA LEU A 515 2.12 8.79 6.76
C LEU A 515 0.61 8.72 6.53
N ALA A 516 0.12 7.51 6.29
CA ALA A 516 -1.30 7.23 6.15
C ALA A 516 -1.87 6.55 7.41
N ILE A 517 -2.92 7.14 7.99
CA ILE A 517 -3.72 6.49 9.04
C ILE A 517 -5.05 6.07 8.43
N SER A 518 -5.45 4.83 8.69
CA SER A 518 -6.70 4.25 8.19
C SER A 518 -7.69 4.02 9.34
N VAL A 519 -8.98 4.18 9.07
CA VAL A 519 -10.06 3.99 10.05
C VAL A 519 -11.19 3.18 9.45
N SER A 520 -11.69 2.19 10.18
CA SER A 520 -12.93 1.48 9.83
C SER A 520 -14.00 1.85 10.84
N TYR A 521 -15.12 2.39 10.36
CA TYR A 521 -16.27 2.74 11.17
C TYR A 521 -17.50 1.92 10.77
N PHE A 522 -18.21 1.38 11.76
CA PHE A 522 -19.39 0.57 11.57
C PHE A 522 -20.58 1.16 12.34
N ASP A 523 -21.76 1.09 11.73
CA ASP A 523 -23.02 1.48 12.36
C ASP A 523 -23.41 0.52 13.51
N LYS A 524 -24.58 0.72 14.11
CA LYS A 524 -25.06 -0.12 15.22
C LYS A 524 -25.38 -1.56 14.80
N ASN A 525 -25.53 -1.81 13.49
CA ASN A 525 -25.74 -3.13 12.89
C ASN A 525 -24.43 -3.76 12.39
N TYR A 526 -23.28 -3.14 12.68
CA TYR A 526 -21.95 -3.57 12.25
C TYR A 526 -21.73 -3.58 10.73
N VAL A 527 -22.45 -2.72 10.01
CA VAL A 527 -22.23 -2.45 8.59
C VAL A 527 -21.37 -1.20 8.44
N PHE A 528 -20.41 -1.22 7.51
CA PHE A 528 -19.56 -0.06 7.23
C PHE A 528 -20.42 1.13 6.80
N ASP A 529 -20.30 2.27 7.47
CA ASP A 529 -21.03 3.50 7.10
C ASP A 529 -20.06 4.49 6.47
N ASN A 530 -20.17 4.69 5.15
CA ASN A 530 -19.35 5.60 4.37
C ASN A 530 -19.80 7.08 4.45
N ARG A 531 -20.89 7.38 5.16
CA ARG A 531 -21.43 8.74 5.34
C ARG A 531 -20.98 9.40 6.64
N ALA A 532 -20.32 8.65 7.51
CA ALA A 532 -19.81 9.17 8.76
C ALA A 532 -18.74 10.24 8.50
N LYS A 533 -18.78 11.31 9.29
CA LYS A 533 -17.74 12.34 9.30
C LYS A 533 -16.76 12.00 10.42
N ILE A 534 -15.53 11.68 10.05
CA ILE A 534 -14.49 11.27 10.99
C ILE A 534 -13.35 12.26 10.89
N ASN A 535 -12.88 12.74 12.04
CA ASN A 535 -11.76 13.68 12.13
C ASN A 535 -10.66 13.08 13.02
N ILE A 536 -9.40 13.31 12.66
CA ILE A 536 -8.25 13.08 13.54
C ILE A 536 -7.73 14.42 14.07
N ARG A 537 -7.60 14.54 15.38
CA ARG A 537 -6.85 15.63 16.02
C ARG A 537 -5.47 15.11 16.37
N VAL A 538 -4.43 15.72 15.82
CA VAL A 538 -3.02 15.38 16.06
C VAL A 538 -2.38 16.51 16.86
N SER A 539 -1.65 16.18 17.93
CA SER A 539 -0.94 17.10 18.81
C SER A 539 0.52 16.69 18.94
N ASP A 540 1.42 17.63 18.70
CA ASP A 540 2.85 17.49 19.01
C ASP A 540 3.04 17.44 20.54
N VAL A 541 3.82 16.48 21.03
CA VAL A 541 4.07 16.25 22.45
C VAL A 541 4.96 17.33 23.07
N ASN A 542 5.90 17.90 22.32
CA ASN A 542 6.87 18.88 22.80
C ASN A 542 6.29 20.31 22.71
N THR A 543 5.65 20.64 21.59
CA THR A 543 5.13 22.00 21.36
C THR A 543 3.68 22.19 21.82
N ASN A 544 2.95 21.09 22.10
CA ASN A 544 1.50 21.08 22.37
C ASN A 544 0.65 21.76 21.28
N THR A 545 1.20 21.94 20.07
CA THR A 545 0.44 22.47 18.94
C THR A 545 -0.46 21.37 18.38
N SER A 546 -1.73 21.69 18.11
CA SER A 546 -2.69 20.71 17.59
C SER A 546 -3.28 21.13 16.25
N LYS A 547 -3.45 20.14 15.36
CA LYS A 547 -4.09 20.29 14.05
C LYS A 547 -5.15 19.21 13.88
N THR A 548 -6.22 19.54 13.16
CA THR A 548 -7.31 18.60 12.87
C THR A 548 -7.38 18.34 11.38
N TYR A 549 -7.48 17.07 11.00
CA TYR A 549 -7.57 16.63 9.61
C TYR A 549 -8.83 15.77 9.42
N PRO A 550 -9.61 16.00 8.36
CA PRO A 550 -10.74 15.13 8.03
C PRO A 550 -10.23 13.85 7.37
N PHE A 551 -10.87 12.72 7.69
CA PHE A 551 -10.68 11.49 6.93
C PHE A 551 -11.50 11.52 5.64
N ILE A 552 -10.97 10.87 4.60
CA ILE A 552 -11.62 10.68 3.30
C ILE A 552 -12.03 9.22 3.17
N ALA A 553 -13.29 8.96 2.82
CA ALA A 553 -13.79 7.60 2.62
C ALA A 553 -13.19 6.96 1.36
N ASN A 554 -12.72 5.72 1.48
CA ASN A 554 -12.22 4.89 0.38
C ASN A 554 -12.75 3.46 0.53
N ASN A 555 -13.75 3.08 -0.29
CA ASN A 555 -14.43 1.80 -0.27
C ASN A 555 -14.94 1.36 1.12
N ASN A 556 -14.13 0.61 1.88
CA ASN A 556 -14.48 -0.04 3.15
C ASN A 556 -13.75 0.57 4.37
N PHE A 557 -13.06 1.69 4.19
CA PHE A 557 -12.32 2.37 5.25
C PHE A 557 -12.18 3.87 4.93
N TYR A 558 -11.60 4.60 5.86
CA TYR A 558 -11.39 6.04 5.84
C TYR A 558 -9.90 6.31 5.96
N ASN A 559 -9.32 7.15 5.11
CA ASN A 559 -7.89 7.48 5.13
C ASN A 559 -7.61 8.95 5.35
N VAL A 560 -6.49 9.23 6.00
CA VAL A 560 -5.91 10.56 6.13
C VAL A 560 -4.41 10.47 5.88
N ASN A 561 -3.89 11.42 5.10
CA ASN A 561 -2.46 11.57 4.85
C ASN A 561 -1.94 12.75 5.69
N LEU A 562 -0.87 12.51 6.47
CA LEU A 562 -0.27 13.50 7.37
C LEU A 562 1.21 13.79 7.03
N ASN A 563 1.62 13.64 5.77
CA ASN A 563 3.02 13.77 5.32
C ASN A 563 3.66 15.14 5.62
N LEU A 564 2.87 16.17 5.94
CA LEU A 564 3.34 17.52 6.24
C LEU A 564 3.75 17.73 7.72
N LEU A 565 3.69 16.70 8.54
CA LEU A 565 4.12 16.78 9.94
C LEU A 565 5.65 16.66 10.03
N PRO A 566 6.33 17.57 10.75
CA PRO A 566 7.77 17.46 10.99
C PRO A 566 8.13 16.24 11.84
N ALA A 567 9.41 15.85 11.83
CA ALA A 567 9.91 14.84 12.75
C ALA A 567 9.60 15.20 14.22
N GLY A 568 9.16 14.21 15.01
CA GLY A 568 8.73 14.42 16.39
C GLY A 568 7.73 13.38 16.89
N ASP A 569 7.38 13.50 18.18
CA ASP A 569 6.41 12.63 18.85
C ASP A 569 5.02 13.25 18.84
N TYR A 570 4.01 12.47 18.46
CA TYR A 570 2.64 12.94 18.32
C TYR A 570 1.66 12.08 19.11
N ARG A 571 0.61 12.73 19.63
CA ARG A 571 -0.60 12.09 20.13
C ARG A 571 -1.75 12.41 19.22
N TYR A 572 -2.58 11.42 18.93
CA TYR A 572 -3.78 11.63 18.12
C TYR A 572 -5.05 11.18 18.83
N THR A 573 -6.17 11.77 18.43
CA THR A 573 -7.52 11.33 18.80
C THR A 573 -8.42 11.39 17.58
N VAL A 574 -8.91 10.22 17.17
CA VAL A 574 -9.93 10.05 16.13
C VAL A 574 -11.30 10.20 16.76
N VAL A 575 -12.16 11.02 16.17
CA VAL A 575 -13.52 11.30 16.63
C VAL A 575 -14.51 11.11 15.49
N VAL A 576 -15.60 10.38 15.74
CA VAL A 576 -16.74 10.30 14.82
C VAL A 576 -17.75 11.39 15.20
N GLU A 577 -18.01 12.31 14.28
CA GLU A 577 -18.91 13.43 14.52
C GLU A 577 -20.35 12.93 14.75
N GLY A 578 -21.01 13.40 15.82
CA GLY A 578 -22.37 13.01 16.17
C GLY A 578 -22.52 11.71 16.95
N GLU A 579 -21.44 10.96 17.18
CA GLU A 579 -21.42 9.75 18.03
C GLU A 579 -20.46 9.95 19.20
N ASN A 580 -20.72 9.29 20.34
CA ASN A 580 -19.78 9.28 21.48
C ASN A 580 -18.70 8.19 21.29
N LEU A 581 -18.04 8.20 20.13
CA LEU A 581 -17.02 7.23 19.73
C LEU A 581 -15.73 7.96 19.39
N GLN A 582 -14.69 7.68 20.17
CA GLN A 582 -13.36 8.21 19.97
C GLN A 582 -12.31 7.12 20.22
N LYS A 583 -11.16 7.24 19.56
CA LYS A 583 -10.01 6.38 19.79
C LYS A 583 -8.74 7.21 19.73
N SER A 584 -7.88 7.03 20.72
CA SER A 584 -6.63 7.78 20.84
C SER A 584 -5.45 6.85 20.69
N GLY A 585 -4.34 7.41 20.22
CA GLY A 585 -3.07 6.71 20.11
C GLY A 585 -1.93 7.72 20.02
N SER A 586 -0.75 7.22 19.71
CA SER A 586 0.45 8.03 19.51
C SER A 586 1.29 7.42 18.41
N PHE A 587 2.03 8.25 17.70
CA PHE A 587 3.05 7.82 16.75
C PHE A 587 4.24 8.76 16.81
N SER A 588 5.40 8.26 16.40
CA SER A 588 6.63 9.06 16.28
C SER A 588 7.04 9.13 14.82
N ILE A 589 7.40 10.34 14.37
CA ILE A 589 8.03 10.55 13.06
C ILE A 589 9.53 10.70 13.30
N LEU A 590 10.31 9.74 12.82
CA LEU A 590 11.77 9.76 12.92
C LEU A 590 12.35 10.80 11.98
N ASP A 591 13.29 11.60 12.46
CA ASP A 591 14.10 12.51 11.64
C ASP A 591 15.08 11.68 10.79
N TYR A 592 14.57 11.16 9.69
CA TYR A 592 15.30 10.28 8.79
C TYR A 592 15.18 10.81 7.36
N ASN A 593 16.21 11.54 6.93
CA ASN A 593 16.32 11.95 5.53
C ASN A 593 17.08 10.87 4.74
N ILE A 594 16.39 10.21 3.83
CA ILE A 594 16.97 9.13 3.02
C ILE A 594 17.92 9.68 1.94
N GLU A 595 17.69 10.90 1.45
CA GLU A 595 18.57 11.57 0.46
C GLU A 595 19.94 11.91 1.05
N GLU A 596 20.00 12.24 2.34
CA GLU A 596 21.25 12.49 3.07
C GLU A 596 22.07 11.23 3.35
N GLN A 597 21.57 10.02 3.05
CA GLN A 597 22.32 8.79 3.28
C GLN A 597 23.36 8.50 2.18
N PHE A 598 23.27 9.18 1.04
CA PHE A 598 24.19 8.99 -0.08
C PHE A 598 25.38 9.95 0.03
N VAL A 599 26.59 9.43 -0.17
CA VAL A 599 27.82 10.23 -0.14
C VAL A 599 28.21 10.71 -1.54
N ASN A 600 27.84 9.94 -2.57
CA ASN A 600 28.28 10.14 -3.95
C ASN A 600 27.13 9.94 -4.94
N ALA A 601 27.26 10.54 -6.11
CA ALA A 601 26.37 10.27 -7.25
C ALA A 601 26.57 8.84 -7.78
N ASN A 602 25.48 8.17 -8.15
CA ASN A 602 25.47 6.83 -8.74
C ASN A 602 25.64 6.88 -10.27
N ILE A 603 26.84 7.27 -10.70
CA ILE A 603 27.24 7.39 -12.10
C ILE A 603 27.07 6.08 -12.86
N THR A 604 27.37 4.95 -12.22
CA THR A 604 27.26 3.62 -12.83
C THR A 604 25.83 3.35 -13.27
N LYS A 605 24.85 3.65 -12.41
CA LYS A 605 23.43 3.41 -12.67
C LYS A 605 22.88 4.39 -13.71
N LEU A 606 23.29 5.67 -13.67
CA LEU A 606 22.99 6.64 -14.72
C LEU A 606 23.56 6.25 -16.09
N SER A 607 24.79 5.73 -16.12
CA SER A 607 25.44 5.25 -17.34
C SER A 607 24.68 4.06 -17.94
N GLN A 608 24.24 3.12 -17.11
CA GLN A 608 23.41 2.00 -17.56
C GLN A 608 22.06 2.47 -18.11
N ALA A 609 21.37 3.37 -17.41
CA ALA A 609 20.09 3.92 -17.86
C ALA A 609 20.20 4.72 -19.17
N SER A 610 21.31 5.44 -19.38
CA SER A 610 21.61 6.20 -20.61
C SER A 610 22.31 5.38 -21.70
N LYS A 611 22.46 4.06 -21.54
CA LYS A 611 23.18 3.17 -22.47
C LYS A 611 24.60 3.71 -22.80
N GLY A 612 25.27 4.30 -21.82
CA GLY A 612 26.61 4.87 -21.90
C GLY A 612 26.69 6.34 -22.32
N LYS A 613 25.56 7.03 -22.59
CA LYS A 613 25.51 8.45 -22.96
C LYS A 613 25.46 9.35 -21.72
N ILE A 614 26.53 9.31 -20.93
CA ILE A 614 26.71 10.11 -19.72
C ILE A 614 27.66 11.28 -19.94
N TYR A 615 27.35 12.42 -19.34
CA TYR A 615 28.09 13.67 -19.44
C TYR A 615 28.36 14.24 -18.05
N ASP A 616 29.54 14.80 -17.87
CA ASP A 616 29.85 15.59 -16.67
C ASP A 616 29.12 16.93 -16.70
N LYS A 617 28.88 17.51 -15.52
CA LYS A 617 28.29 18.85 -15.35
C LYS A 617 29.02 19.97 -16.10
N ASN A 618 30.28 19.77 -16.50
CA ASN A 618 31.06 20.72 -17.31
C ASN A 618 31.07 20.40 -18.83
N GLN A 619 30.36 19.35 -19.27
CA GLN A 619 30.34 18.88 -20.66
C GLN A 619 29.02 19.17 -21.38
N VAL A 620 28.24 20.15 -20.91
CA VAL A 620 26.93 20.52 -21.47
C VAL A 620 27.04 20.90 -22.95
N GLU A 621 28.06 21.68 -23.34
CA GLU A 621 28.28 22.07 -24.73
C GLU A 621 28.49 20.85 -25.65
N LYS A 622 29.22 19.83 -25.17
CA LYS A 622 29.43 18.58 -25.90
C LYS A 622 28.13 17.79 -26.07
N LEU A 623 27.27 17.80 -25.05
CA LEU A 623 25.92 17.21 -25.12
C LEU A 623 25.06 17.94 -26.16
N ILE A 624 25.03 19.27 -26.10
CA ILE A 624 24.25 20.11 -27.03
C ILE A 624 24.69 19.85 -28.49
N ASN A 625 25.99 19.82 -28.75
CA ASN A 625 26.53 19.54 -30.08
C ASN A 625 26.11 18.14 -30.57
N ASN A 626 26.15 17.12 -29.70
CA ASN A 626 25.70 15.77 -30.06
C ASN A 626 24.20 15.74 -30.45
N LEU A 627 23.35 16.45 -29.71
CA LEU A 627 21.91 16.55 -30.01
C LEU A 627 21.64 17.28 -31.33
N ILE A 628 22.39 18.34 -31.63
CA ILE A 628 22.26 19.12 -32.86
C ILE A 628 22.77 18.35 -34.08
N GLU A 629 23.88 17.62 -33.95
CA GLU A 629 24.46 16.84 -35.05
C GLU A 629 23.73 15.52 -35.33
N ASN A 630 22.98 14.98 -34.36
CA ASN A 630 22.28 13.71 -34.53
C ASN A 630 21.16 13.80 -35.59
N GLU A 631 21.34 13.04 -36.67
CA GLU A 631 20.44 12.97 -37.82
C GLU A 631 19.13 12.22 -37.56
N ASN A 632 19.00 11.50 -36.45
CA ASN A 632 17.76 10.82 -36.09
C ASN A 632 16.68 11.80 -35.61
N PHE A 633 17.08 13.02 -35.21
CA PHE A 633 16.19 14.06 -34.70
C PHE A 633 15.80 15.06 -35.81
N LYS A 634 15.03 14.60 -36.79
CA LYS A 634 14.60 15.42 -37.94
C LYS A 634 13.16 15.89 -37.78
N THR A 635 12.90 17.15 -38.15
CA THR A 635 11.55 17.72 -38.29
C THR A 635 10.77 16.92 -39.33
N ILE A 636 9.61 16.40 -38.96
CA ILE A 636 8.75 15.63 -39.86
C ILE A 636 7.69 16.54 -40.47
N GLN A 637 7.31 16.27 -41.73
CA GLN A 637 6.17 16.94 -42.37
C GLN A 637 4.93 16.07 -42.22
N LYS A 638 3.97 16.54 -41.44
CA LYS A 638 2.67 15.89 -41.27
C LYS A 638 1.70 16.45 -42.31
N SER A 639 1.14 15.56 -43.13
CA SER A 639 0.11 15.95 -44.09
C SER A 639 -1.28 15.74 -43.47
N THR A 640 -2.06 16.81 -43.36
CA THR A 640 -3.45 16.74 -42.93
C THR A 640 -4.34 16.95 -44.15
N THR A 641 -5.11 15.93 -44.52
CA THR A 641 -6.07 16.02 -45.62
C THR A 641 -7.41 16.52 -45.08
N GLN A 642 -7.71 17.80 -45.27
CA GLN A 642 -9.02 18.36 -44.96
C GLN A 642 -9.97 18.10 -46.14
N LYS A 643 -11.14 17.52 -45.86
CA LYS A 643 -12.21 17.33 -46.84
C LYS A 643 -13.27 18.38 -46.59
N THR A 644 -13.30 19.42 -47.41
CA THR A 644 -14.37 20.43 -47.37
C THR A 644 -15.51 20.01 -48.30
N ASN A 645 -16.74 20.17 -47.84
CA ASN A 645 -17.91 19.93 -48.67
C ASN A 645 -18.09 21.13 -49.61
N LEU A 646 -18.48 20.89 -50.87
CA LEU A 646 -18.63 22.00 -51.81
C LEU A 646 -19.76 22.97 -51.43
N ILE A 647 -20.74 22.54 -50.64
CA ILE A 647 -21.78 23.44 -50.10
C ILE A 647 -21.20 24.58 -49.26
N ASP A 648 -20.03 24.39 -48.65
CA ASP A 648 -19.35 25.41 -47.84
C ASP A 648 -18.57 26.43 -48.71
N TRP A 649 -18.49 26.19 -50.04
CA TRP A 649 -17.80 27.07 -50.97
C TRP A 649 -18.70 28.27 -51.35
N LYS A 650 -18.62 29.34 -50.56
CA LYS A 650 -19.41 30.59 -50.71
C LYS A 650 -19.43 31.18 -52.13
N HIS A 651 -18.41 30.92 -52.94
CA HIS A 651 -18.35 31.36 -54.34
C HIS A 651 -19.40 30.68 -55.23
N LEU A 652 -19.76 29.42 -54.96
CA LEU A 652 -20.81 28.71 -55.71
C LEU A 652 -22.18 29.38 -55.51
N LEU A 653 -22.48 29.82 -54.29
CA LEU A 653 -23.68 30.60 -53.98
C LEU A 653 -23.69 31.92 -54.74
N ALA A 654 -22.55 32.63 -54.77
CA ALA A 654 -22.42 33.87 -55.54
C ALA A 654 -22.69 33.67 -57.04
N ILE A 655 -22.23 32.56 -57.63
CA ILE A 655 -22.50 32.21 -59.04
C ILE A 655 -23.99 32.01 -59.28
N ILE A 656 -24.70 31.29 -58.39
CA ILE A 656 -26.16 31.07 -58.51
C ILE A 656 -26.92 32.41 -58.47
N VAL A 657 -26.59 33.25 -57.48
CA VAL A 657 -27.23 34.57 -57.31
C VAL A 657 -26.97 35.46 -58.53
N LEU A 658 -25.74 35.48 -59.05
CA LEU A 658 -25.37 36.27 -60.21
C LEU A 658 -26.11 35.79 -61.46
N CYS A 659 -26.18 34.47 -61.71
CA CYS A 659 -26.89 33.92 -62.86
C CYS A 659 -28.39 34.24 -62.81
N LEU A 660 -29.04 34.06 -61.66
CA LEU A 660 -30.46 34.39 -61.47
C LEU A 660 -30.72 35.89 -61.63
N SER A 661 -29.86 36.74 -61.07
CA SER A 661 -29.98 38.20 -61.15
C SER A 661 -29.77 38.71 -62.56
N ALA A 662 -28.75 38.20 -63.26
CA ALA A 662 -28.48 38.53 -64.66
C ALA A 662 -29.62 38.09 -65.57
N GLU A 663 -30.17 36.89 -65.35
CA GLU A 663 -31.30 36.39 -66.11
C GLU A 663 -32.54 37.26 -65.90
N TRP A 664 -32.88 37.58 -64.65
CA TRP A 664 -34.00 38.45 -64.32
C TRP A 664 -33.84 39.83 -64.96
N PHE A 665 -32.66 40.44 -64.84
CA PHE A 665 -32.36 41.75 -65.41
C PHE A 665 -32.51 41.74 -66.95
N LEU A 666 -31.95 40.74 -67.62
CA LEU A 666 -32.06 40.58 -69.07
C LEU A 666 -33.50 40.31 -69.54
N ARG A 667 -34.34 39.67 -68.71
CA ARG A 667 -35.77 39.44 -69.02
C ARG A 667 -36.59 40.71 -68.82
N LYS A 668 -36.34 41.46 -67.75
CA LYS A 668 -36.99 42.75 -67.47
C LYS A 668 -36.64 43.81 -68.52
N TYR A 669 -35.35 43.94 -68.89
CA TYR A 669 -34.90 44.89 -69.91
C TYR A 669 -35.56 44.66 -71.27
N ARG A 670 -35.92 43.40 -71.59
CA ARG A 670 -36.56 43.02 -72.85
C ARG A 670 -38.08 42.85 -72.76
N GLY A 671 -38.72 43.25 -71.66
CA GLY A 671 -40.18 43.22 -71.49
C GLY A 671 -40.80 41.81 -71.47
N LEU A 672 -40.03 40.79 -71.03
CA LEU A 672 -40.49 39.40 -70.90
C LEU A 672 -41.10 39.09 -69.51
N ILE A 673 -41.10 40.08 -68.61
CA ILE A 673 -41.63 40.08 -67.24
C ILE A 673 -42.30 41.41 -66.98
#